data_AF-A0A3R6DKC0-F1
#
_entry.id   AF-A0A3R6DKC0-F1
#
_cell.length_a   1.000
_cell.length_b   1.000
_cell.length_c   1.000
_cell.angle_alpha   90.00
_cell.angle_beta   90.00
_cell.angle_gamma   90.00
#
_symmetry.space_group_name_H-M   'P 1'
#
loop_
_entity.id
_entity.type
_entity.pdbx_description
1 polymer ?
#
loop_
_entity_poly.entity_id
_entity_poly.type
_entity_poly.pdbx_seq_one_letter_code
_entity_poly.pdbx_strand_id
1 'polypeptide(L)'
;MSQKFSTFVNMINNKSNIEMQLATYKSMLTKASNDLAKSKQLVGLLKQQIEQGNTELSEELDKANERISMLSEDLSDANARIYVLEVALTQAESDNSELRAEVSRLHSKADDYEKANALLDIADKAQVDYKTIIEVLLHRKFAHNSDMTNLLNGVLDTSDAEVNELGLDGLKKKISDAADEALDEKHKDEESKASSAPEQPAVKLPKKTEKEKQKSDSQLPRKRYTTTARVLKSFGIDKSDLPENAKVIIRKGKKDMWVVRLFFYQKQEVYCKEYKIARFNVPGSDPQSSKYPQSIIKGNPLMPSFCRFYLESKFAYHLSENRLLDMLSQMGMKVAQSTLNGWMQQIMTYLRERLGPVMLERIRQCVYTQNDESRIVVRSRESKEDKFKYNVEYIHAALSMEAKLCVMEYKEGSRSHSVQEGAIFKDSCIRVFTADRAVLYETIEKDLEEMGLVRTACWFHARHRFVDAYISDHRVRVIILMMNYLFQIERESKIRKHTAKQRRRFRLKYSASIVGKLMKLLKKIKLDSSYGAMVQRAVNYVLDDEKAFKVFLQDGRVEMHNNAVERMFRHLAMGRRNWMHTGSHLGAENIAFMFSLFESCKLNDINFGDYIEDILTRLMEGEQDFMSLIPCNYNSNKKVNVKAA
;
A
#
# COMPACT_ATOMS: atom_id res chain seq x y z
N MET A 1 -53.01 -1.53 1.03
CA MET A 1 -53.12 -0.70 2.26
C MET A 1 -54.35 -1.03 3.09
N SER A 2 -55.56 -1.10 2.51
CA SER A 2 -56.82 -1.40 3.23
C SER A 2 -56.77 -2.63 4.17
N GLN A 3 -56.22 -3.74 3.70
CA GLN A 3 -56.15 -4.98 4.49
C GLN A 3 -55.23 -4.87 5.73
N LYS A 4 -54.06 -4.21 5.60
CA LYS A 4 -53.13 -3.99 6.71
C LYS A 4 -53.65 -2.98 7.74
N PHE A 5 -54.39 -1.97 7.28
CA PHE A 5 -55.02 -0.99 8.16
C PHE A 5 -56.12 -1.62 9.03
N SER A 6 -56.92 -2.52 8.44
CA SER A 6 -57.91 -3.33 9.17
C SER A 6 -57.25 -4.20 10.25
N THR A 7 -56.13 -4.85 9.94
CA THR A 7 -55.35 -5.63 10.92
C THR A 7 -54.84 -4.78 12.07
N PHE A 8 -54.34 -3.56 11.79
CA PHE A 8 -53.85 -2.62 12.80
C PHE A 8 -54.96 -2.15 13.76
N VAL A 9 -56.15 -1.82 13.23
CA VAL A 9 -57.31 -1.44 14.04
C VAL A 9 -57.77 -2.59 14.94
N ASN A 10 -57.80 -3.82 14.41
CA ASN A 10 -58.18 -5.01 15.19
C ASN A 10 -57.21 -5.29 16.35
N MET A 11 -55.90 -5.05 16.16
CA MET A 11 -54.90 -5.25 17.21
C MET A 11 -54.94 -4.16 18.30
N ILE A 12 -55.21 -2.90 17.94
CA ILE A 12 -55.43 -1.82 18.93
C ILE A 12 -56.66 -2.14 19.79
N ASN A 13 -57.74 -2.61 19.16
CA ASN A 13 -58.94 -3.02 19.87
C ASN A 13 -58.67 -4.23 20.78
N ASN A 14 -57.81 -5.17 20.36
CA ASN A 14 -57.40 -6.31 21.18
C ASN A 14 -56.62 -5.87 22.43
N LYS A 15 -55.65 -4.95 22.30
CA LYS A 15 -54.92 -4.37 23.44
C LYS A 15 -55.88 -3.72 24.46
N SER A 16 -56.76 -2.85 23.98
CA SER A 16 -57.75 -2.15 24.82
C SER A 16 -58.67 -3.12 25.58
N ASN A 17 -59.07 -4.23 24.93
CA ASN A 17 -59.89 -5.26 25.55
C ASN A 17 -59.14 -6.02 26.66
N ILE A 18 -57.85 -6.34 26.44
CA ILE A 18 -56.98 -6.96 27.45
C ILE A 18 -56.82 -6.04 28.66
N GLU A 19 -56.56 -4.74 28.45
CA GLU A 19 -56.43 -3.75 29.53
C GLU A 19 -57.69 -3.64 30.38
N MET A 20 -58.88 -3.65 29.75
CA MET A 20 -60.17 -3.60 30.43
C MET A 20 -60.41 -4.86 31.29
N GLN A 21 -60.08 -6.05 30.77
CA GLN A 21 -60.18 -7.29 31.53
C GLN A 21 -59.22 -7.31 32.72
N LEU A 22 -58.00 -6.83 32.53
CA LEU A 22 -56.97 -6.75 33.56
C LEU A 22 -57.39 -5.82 34.71
N ALA A 23 -57.99 -4.67 34.39
CA ALA A 23 -58.56 -3.75 35.38
C ALA A 23 -59.69 -4.41 36.19
N THR A 24 -60.53 -5.21 35.53
CA THR A 24 -61.64 -5.93 36.18
C THR A 24 -61.11 -6.97 37.17
N TYR A 25 -60.15 -7.81 36.76
CA TYR A 25 -59.58 -8.84 37.64
C TYR A 25 -58.74 -8.25 38.78
N LYS A 26 -58.01 -7.14 38.56
CA LYS A 26 -57.30 -6.42 39.64
C LYS A 26 -58.26 -5.86 40.70
N SER A 27 -59.42 -5.37 40.28
CA SER A 27 -60.49 -4.94 41.20
C SER A 27 -61.05 -6.10 42.02
N MET A 28 -61.33 -7.24 41.36
CA MET A 28 -61.78 -8.47 42.03
C MET A 28 -60.75 -8.99 43.05
N LEU A 29 -59.47 -9.02 42.68
CA LEU A 29 -58.36 -9.41 43.55
C LEU A 29 -58.29 -8.53 44.80
N THR A 30 -58.43 -7.22 44.64
CA THR A 30 -58.41 -6.25 45.74
C THR A 30 -59.58 -6.50 46.71
N LYS A 31 -60.77 -6.77 46.18
CA LYS A 31 -61.96 -7.08 46.99
C LYS A 31 -61.79 -8.40 47.75
N ALA A 32 -61.37 -9.47 47.07
CA ALA A 32 -61.16 -10.78 47.67
C ALA A 32 -60.07 -10.75 48.76
N SER A 33 -58.97 -10.01 48.53
CA SER A 33 -57.90 -9.82 49.51
C SER A 33 -58.38 -9.11 50.78
N ASN A 34 -59.20 -8.07 50.64
CA ASN A 34 -59.80 -7.37 51.78
C ASN A 34 -60.75 -8.27 52.59
N ASP A 35 -61.57 -9.08 51.92
CA ASP A 35 -62.50 -9.99 52.57
C ASP A 35 -61.79 -11.17 53.25
N LEU A 36 -60.66 -11.63 52.68
CA LEU A 36 -59.77 -12.61 53.30
C LEU A 36 -59.10 -12.05 54.57
N ALA A 37 -58.65 -10.79 54.54
CA ALA A 37 -58.05 -10.14 55.70
C ALA A 37 -59.05 -10.02 56.87
N LYS A 38 -60.30 -9.63 56.58
CA LYS A 38 -61.39 -9.59 57.58
C LYS A 38 -61.69 -10.97 58.14
N SER A 39 -61.75 -11.99 57.29
CA SER A 39 -62.02 -13.37 57.71
C SER A 39 -60.90 -13.93 58.59
N LYS A 40 -59.62 -13.63 58.28
CA LYS A 40 -58.47 -13.98 59.13
C LYS A 40 -58.51 -13.28 60.49
N GLN A 41 -58.92 -12.01 60.55
CA GLN A 41 -59.11 -11.30 61.82
C GLN A 41 -60.21 -11.93 62.67
N LEU A 42 -61.34 -12.29 62.04
CA LEU A 42 -62.44 -12.98 62.71
C LEU A 42 -62.00 -14.32 63.30
N VAL A 43 -61.26 -15.13 62.53
CA VAL A 43 -60.68 -16.40 63.02
C VAL A 43 -59.73 -16.17 64.21
N GLY A 44 -58.91 -15.11 64.18
CA GLY A 44 -58.03 -14.75 65.30
C GLY A 44 -58.80 -14.44 66.58
N LEU A 45 -59.90 -13.67 66.47
CA LEU A 45 -60.78 -13.34 67.59
C LEU A 45 -61.51 -14.57 68.14
N LEU A 46 -62.05 -15.42 67.26
CA LEU A 46 -62.75 -16.65 67.64
C LEU A 46 -61.82 -17.63 68.36
N LYS A 47 -60.57 -17.79 67.90
CA LYS A 47 -59.56 -18.62 68.58
C LYS A 47 -59.27 -18.11 70.00
N GLN A 48 -59.12 -16.79 70.16
CA GLN A 48 -58.87 -16.17 71.46
C GLN A 48 -60.04 -16.37 72.44
N GLN A 49 -61.28 -16.33 71.95
CA GLN A 49 -62.48 -16.57 72.77
C GLN A 49 -62.67 -18.05 73.14
N ILE A 50 -62.27 -18.98 72.26
CA ILE A 50 -62.29 -20.43 72.54
C ILE A 50 -61.24 -20.79 73.60
N GLU A 51 -60.04 -20.20 73.55
CA GLU A 51 -59.00 -20.35 74.59
C GLU A 51 -59.45 -19.83 75.96
N GLN A 52 -60.42 -18.91 76.01
CA GLN A 52 -61.02 -18.37 77.23
C GLN A 52 -62.18 -19.22 77.79
N GLY A 53 -62.45 -20.40 77.21
CA GLY A 53 -63.36 -21.42 77.76
C GLY A 53 -64.75 -21.50 77.10
N ASN A 54 -64.97 -20.83 75.96
CA ASN A 54 -66.27 -20.80 75.28
C ASN A 54 -66.34 -21.80 74.11
N THR A 55 -66.63 -23.06 74.41
CA THR A 55 -66.56 -24.19 73.45
C THR A 55 -67.67 -24.20 72.39
N GLU A 56 -68.75 -23.42 72.57
CA GLU A 56 -69.85 -23.32 71.60
C GLU A 56 -69.46 -22.58 70.30
N LEU A 57 -68.36 -21.84 70.29
CA LEU A 57 -67.86 -21.07 69.13
C LEU A 57 -67.03 -21.91 68.13
N SER A 58 -66.82 -23.20 68.38
CA SER A 58 -66.03 -24.08 67.50
C SER A 58 -66.63 -24.22 66.10
N GLU A 59 -67.96 -24.28 65.99
CA GLU A 59 -68.64 -24.45 64.70
C GLU A 59 -68.56 -23.17 63.83
N GLU A 60 -68.55 -21.99 64.46
CA GLU A 60 -68.34 -20.71 63.77
C GLU A 60 -66.89 -20.54 63.31
N LEU A 61 -65.93 -21.05 64.09
CA LEU A 61 -64.53 -21.10 63.70
C LEU A 61 -64.31 -21.98 62.46
N ASP A 62 -64.95 -23.14 62.39
CA ASP A 62 -64.87 -24.05 61.24
C ASP A 62 -65.45 -23.39 59.97
N LYS A 63 -66.63 -22.78 60.06
CA LYS A 63 -67.25 -22.02 58.95
C LYS A 63 -66.36 -20.85 58.48
N ALA A 64 -65.71 -20.16 59.41
CA ALA A 64 -64.79 -19.07 59.08
C ALA A 64 -63.48 -19.59 58.42
N ASN A 65 -62.99 -20.76 58.82
CA ASN A 65 -61.83 -21.41 58.19
C ASN A 65 -62.16 -21.93 56.78
N GLU A 66 -63.33 -22.51 56.56
CA GLU A 66 -63.81 -22.89 55.22
C GLU A 66 -63.90 -21.66 54.30
N ARG A 67 -64.44 -20.55 54.80
CA ARG A 67 -64.50 -19.28 54.06
C ARG A 67 -63.12 -18.73 53.70
N ILE A 68 -62.13 -18.86 54.60
CA ILE A 68 -60.73 -18.51 54.30
C ILE A 68 -60.17 -19.40 53.20
N SER A 69 -60.46 -20.71 53.22
CA SER A 69 -59.99 -21.64 52.19
C SER A 69 -60.54 -21.27 50.81
N MET A 70 -61.85 -21.04 50.71
CA MET A 70 -62.50 -20.61 49.46
C MET A 70 -61.94 -19.28 48.94
N LEU A 71 -61.82 -18.27 49.81
CA LEU A 71 -61.27 -16.97 49.43
C LEU A 71 -59.79 -17.05 49.02
N SER A 72 -59.03 -17.98 49.58
CA SER A 72 -57.63 -18.21 49.19
C SER A 72 -57.52 -18.87 47.80
N GLU A 73 -58.45 -19.77 47.47
CA GLU A 73 -58.53 -20.40 46.14
C GLU A 73 -58.95 -19.39 45.07
N ASP A 74 -60.00 -18.60 45.33
CA ASP A 74 -60.44 -17.50 44.45
C ASP A 74 -59.32 -16.47 44.19
N LEU A 75 -58.52 -16.17 45.21
CA LEU A 75 -57.37 -15.26 45.09
C LEU A 75 -56.27 -15.87 44.21
N SER A 76 -56.02 -17.17 44.34
CA SER A 76 -55.06 -17.90 43.51
C SER A 76 -55.49 -17.88 42.03
N ASP A 77 -56.76 -18.16 41.76
CA ASP A 77 -57.33 -18.15 40.41
C ASP A 77 -57.33 -16.76 39.78
N ALA A 78 -57.68 -15.73 40.54
CA ALA A 78 -57.61 -14.34 40.09
C ALA A 78 -56.17 -13.93 39.75
N ASN A 79 -55.19 -14.31 40.57
CA ASN A 79 -53.77 -14.05 40.31
C ASN A 79 -53.27 -14.77 39.05
N ALA A 80 -53.67 -16.03 38.84
CA ALA A 80 -53.31 -16.78 37.64
C ALA A 80 -53.86 -16.11 36.37
N ARG A 81 -55.11 -15.63 36.41
CA ARG A 81 -55.73 -14.90 35.28
C ARG A 81 -55.07 -13.55 35.02
N ILE A 82 -54.71 -12.81 36.06
CA ILE A 82 -53.96 -11.54 35.93
C ILE A 82 -52.62 -11.79 35.26
N TYR A 83 -51.87 -12.82 35.69
CA TYR A 83 -50.58 -13.16 35.12
C TYR A 83 -50.67 -13.46 33.61
N VAL A 84 -51.65 -14.27 33.19
CA VAL A 84 -51.88 -14.58 31.77
C VAL A 84 -52.20 -13.32 30.96
N LEU A 85 -53.04 -12.43 31.50
CA LEU A 85 -53.39 -11.18 30.83
C LEU A 85 -52.20 -10.20 30.75
N GLU A 86 -51.32 -10.15 31.75
CA GLU A 86 -50.11 -9.33 31.75
C GLU A 86 -49.10 -9.79 30.70
N VAL A 87 -48.91 -11.11 30.55
CA VAL A 87 -48.08 -11.68 29.48
C VAL A 87 -48.66 -11.36 28.10
N ALA A 88 -49.97 -11.53 27.93
CA ALA A 88 -50.65 -11.22 26.66
C ALA A 88 -50.57 -9.73 26.30
N LEU A 89 -50.67 -8.85 27.30
CA LEU A 89 -50.51 -7.39 27.12
C LEU A 89 -49.10 -7.04 26.65
N THR A 90 -48.07 -7.63 27.28
CA THR A 90 -46.66 -7.41 26.93
C THR A 90 -46.38 -7.80 25.48
N GLN A 91 -46.92 -8.94 25.04
CA GLN A 91 -46.79 -9.38 23.65
C GLN A 91 -47.50 -8.41 22.69
N ALA A 92 -48.73 -8.01 23.00
CA ALA A 92 -49.49 -7.07 22.18
C ALA A 92 -48.82 -5.68 22.09
N GLU A 93 -48.07 -5.26 23.11
CA GLU A 93 -47.28 -4.02 23.09
C GLU A 93 -46.05 -4.13 22.19
N SER A 94 -45.34 -5.25 22.23
CA SER A 94 -44.21 -5.53 21.34
C SER A 94 -44.64 -5.49 19.88
N ASP A 95 -45.71 -6.22 19.53
CA ASP A 95 -46.20 -6.31 18.15
C ASP A 95 -46.67 -4.94 17.62
N ASN A 96 -47.32 -4.13 18.47
CA ASN A 96 -47.72 -2.76 18.12
C ASN A 96 -46.52 -1.83 17.91
N SER A 97 -45.43 -2.01 18.67
CA SER A 97 -44.20 -1.24 18.52
C SER A 97 -43.53 -1.52 17.16
N GLU A 98 -43.40 -2.79 16.79
CA GLU A 98 -42.84 -3.20 15.49
C GLU A 98 -43.65 -2.66 14.31
N LEU A 99 -44.99 -2.74 14.39
CA LEU A 99 -45.86 -2.21 13.36
C LEU A 99 -45.77 -0.69 13.24
N ARG A 100 -45.67 0.04 14.35
CA ARG A 100 -45.46 1.51 14.32
C ARG A 100 -44.14 1.87 13.65
N ALA A 101 -43.06 1.12 13.93
CA ALA A 101 -41.78 1.31 13.27
C ALA A 101 -41.87 1.06 11.75
N GLU A 102 -42.57 -0.01 11.34
CA GLU A 102 -42.77 -0.32 9.92
C GLU A 102 -43.65 0.72 9.21
N VAL A 103 -44.71 1.21 9.86
CA VAL A 103 -45.54 2.31 9.34
C VAL A 103 -44.71 3.58 9.16
N SER A 104 -43.87 3.94 10.13
CA SER A 104 -42.96 5.08 10.02
C SER A 104 -41.99 4.93 8.84
N ARG A 105 -41.44 3.72 8.63
CA ARG A 105 -40.54 3.43 7.51
C ARG A 105 -41.24 3.54 6.16
N LEU A 106 -42.48 3.04 6.07
CA LEU A 106 -43.29 3.13 4.86
C LEU A 106 -43.70 4.57 4.56
N HIS A 107 -43.99 5.39 5.58
CA HIS A 107 -44.30 6.81 5.41
C HIS A 107 -43.09 7.58 4.85
N SER A 108 -41.89 7.36 5.41
CA SER A 108 -40.67 7.97 4.87
C SER A 108 -40.44 7.60 3.40
N LYS A 109 -40.70 6.35 3.01
CA LYS A 109 -40.61 5.94 1.60
C LYS A 109 -41.66 6.62 0.73
N ALA A 110 -42.90 6.77 1.22
CA ALA A 110 -43.95 7.47 0.50
C ALA A 110 -43.57 8.94 0.24
N ASP A 111 -43.02 9.63 1.24
CA ASP A 111 -42.53 11.01 1.11
C ASP A 111 -41.41 11.11 0.06
N ASP A 112 -40.51 10.12 0.02
CA ASP A 112 -39.44 10.07 -1.00
C ASP A 112 -40.00 9.82 -2.41
N TYR A 113 -41.02 8.97 -2.55
CA TYR A 113 -41.72 8.78 -3.83
C TYR A 113 -42.47 10.03 -4.28
N GLU A 114 -43.12 10.76 -3.37
CA GLU A 114 -43.78 12.02 -3.69
C GLU A 114 -42.77 13.08 -4.16
N LYS A 115 -41.63 13.22 -3.48
CA LYS A 115 -40.54 14.11 -3.92
C LYS A 115 -40.01 13.69 -5.29
N ALA A 116 -39.81 12.40 -5.53
CA ALA A 116 -39.34 11.90 -6.82
C ALA A 116 -40.35 12.19 -7.95
N ASN A 117 -41.66 12.01 -7.69
CA ASN A 117 -42.71 12.33 -8.65
C ASN A 117 -42.80 13.84 -8.92
N ALA A 118 -42.64 14.68 -7.91
CA ALA A 118 -42.59 16.13 -8.09
C ALA A 118 -41.40 16.57 -8.95
N LEU A 119 -40.24 15.94 -8.77
CA LEU A 119 -39.07 16.16 -9.63
C LEU A 119 -39.30 15.69 -11.07
N LEU A 120 -39.99 14.57 -11.26
CA LEU A 120 -40.36 14.06 -12.58
C LEU A 120 -41.30 15.01 -13.32
N ASP A 121 -42.27 15.60 -12.61
CA ASP A 121 -43.20 16.57 -13.20
C ASP A 121 -42.50 17.90 -13.57
N ILE A 122 -41.53 18.34 -12.76
CA ILE A 122 -40.66 19.48 -13.09
C ILE A 122 -39.78 19.16 -14.31
N ALA A 123 -39.25 17.94 -14.40
CA ALA A 123 -38.45 17.47 -15.52
C ALA A 123 -39.22 17.46 -16.84
N ASP A 124 -40.45 16.93 -16.83
CA ASP A 124 -41.34 16.90 -17.99
C ASP A 124 -41.69 18.32 -18.45
N LYS A 125 -41.98 19.23 -17.49
CA LYS A 125 -42.23 20.66 -17.79
C LYS A 125 -41.00 21.36 -18.38
N ALA A 126 -39.80 20.96 -17.97
CA ALA A 126 -38.55 21.53 -18.48
C ALA A 126 -38.07 20.88 -19.80
N GLN A 127 -38.77 19.85 -20.31
CA GLN A 127 -38.34 19.03 -21.45
C GLN A 127 -36.91 18.47 -21.31
N VAL A 128 -36.51 18.17 -20.07
CA VAL A 128 -35.19 17.60 -19.78
C VAL A 128 -35.38 16.12 -19.52
N ASP A 129 -34.72 15.26 -20.32
CA ASP A 129 -34.72 13.83 -20.11
C ASP A 129 -33.83 13.47 -18.91
N TYR A 130 -34.39 13.63 -17.71
CA TYR A 130 -33.73 13.28 -16.46
C TYR A 130 -33.42 11.79 -16.37
N LYS A 131 -34.15 10.91 -17.07
CA LYS A 131 -33.81 9.49 -17.12
C LYS A 131 -32.49 9.30 -17.85
N THR A 132 -32.31 9.93 -19.01
CA THR A 132 -31.02 9.92 -19.72
C THR A 132 -29.93 10.65 -18.94
N ILE A 133 -30.22 11.77 -18.25
CA ILE A 133 -29.22 12.45 -17.41
C ILE A 133 -28.83 11.60 -16.19
N ILE A 134 -29.79 10.99 -15.51
CA ILE A 134 -29.55 10.08 -14.38
C ILE A 134 -28.83 8.83 -14.88
N GLU A 135 -29.20 8.25 -16.02
CA GLU A 135 -28.46 7.16 -16.64
C GLU A 135 -27.04 7.60 -16.99
N VAL A 136 -26.82 8.80 -17.52
CA VAL A 136 -25.48 9.36 -17.78
C VAL A 136 -24.71 9.65 -16.49
N LEU A 137 -25.37 10.08 -15.40
CA LEU A 137 -24.76 10.33 -14.09
C LEU A 137 -24.49 9.03 -13.31
N LEU A 138 -25.33 8.01 -13.46
CA LEU A 138 -25.13 6.65 -12.95
C LEU A 138 -24.09 5.91 -13.79
N HIS A 139 -24.02 6.18 -15.10
CA HIS A 139 -22.97 5.71 -16.00
C HIS A 139 -21.69 6.56 -15.93
N ARG A 140 -21.69 7.70 -15.22
CA ARG A 140 -20.45 8.35 -14.77
C ARG A 140 -19.83 7.44 -13.70
N LYS A 141 -18.97 6.55 -14.19
CA LYS A 141 -18.23 5.53 -13.43
C LYS A 141 -17.42 6.09 -12.24
N PHE A 142 -17.13 7.38 -12.27
CA PHE A 142 -16.52 8.19 -11.22
C PHE A 142 -17.06 9.63 -11.33
N ALA A 143 -17.14 10.37 -10.23
CA ALA A 143 -17.54 11.77 -10.28
C ALA A 143 -16.52 12.56 -11.10
N HIS A 144 -15.22 12.26 -10.92
CA HIS A 144 -14.08 12.82 -11.66
C HIS A 144 -13.08 11.72 -12.07
N ASN A 145 -12.29 11.94 -13.14
CA ASN A 145 -11.19 11.02 -13.55
C ASN A 145 -10.16 10.77 -12.42
N SER A 146 -10.10 11.66 -11.42
CA SER A 146 -9.25 11.53 -10.23
C SER A 146 -9.70 10.43 -9.27
N ASP A 147 -10.95 10.00 -9.28
CA ASP A 147 -11.48 9.13 -8.20
C ASP A 147 -10.95 7.70 -8.29
N MET A 148 -10.85 7.14 -9.51
CA MET A 148 -10.16 5.87 -9.74
C MET A 148 -8.70 5.95 -9.27
N THR A 149 -8.05 7.07 -9.57
CA THR A 149 -6.68 7.34 -9.19
C THR A 149 -6.54 7.50 -7.66
N ASN A 150 -7.52 8.11 -6.99
CA ASN A 150 -7.55 8.27 -5.54
C ASN A 150 -7.73 6.92 -4.83
N LEU A 151 -8.63 6.07 -5.32
CA LEU A 151 -8.82 4.71 -4.81
C LEU A 151 -7.57 3.86 -4.98
N LEU A 152 -6.90 3.94 -6.13
CA LEU A 152 -5.63 3.25 -6.40
C LEU A 152 -4.44 3.84 -5.63
N ASN A 153 -4.45 5.15 -5.35
CA ASN A 153 -3.38 5.79 -4.56
C ASN A 153 -3.57 5.59 -3.06
N GLY A 154 -4.67 4.97 -2.62
CA GLY A 154 -4.94 4.70 -1.22
C GLY A 154 -5.24 5.96 -0.41
N VAL A 155 -5.81 6.98 -1.04
CA VAL A 155 -6.25 8.19 -0.32
C VAL A 155 -7.44 7.82 0.56
N LEU A 156 -7.29 8.00 1.87
CA LEU A 156 -8.34 7.77 2.86
C LEU A 156 -8.95 9.11 3.25
N ASP A 157 -10.23 9.28 2.96
CA ASP A 157 -11.01 10.36 3.55
C ASP A 157 -11.50 9.90 4.93
N THR A 158 -10.94 10.50 5.98
CA THR A 158 -11.28 10.16 7.37
C THR A 158 -12.62 10.76 7.81
N SER A 159 -13.24 11.61 7.00
CA SER A 159 -14.58 12.16 7.25
C SER A 159 -15.70 11.33 6.63
N ASP A 160 -15.36 10.25 5.92
CA ASP A 160 -16.29 9.38 5.22
C ASP A 160 -17.15 8.57 6.21
N ALA A 161 -18.48 8.64 6.05
CA ALA A 161 -19.44 7.93 6.90
C ALA A 161 -19.23 6.41 6.88
N GLU A 162 -18.88 5.82 5.73
CA GLU A 162 -18.63 4.37 5.62
C GLU A 162 -17.38 3.94 6.41
N VAL A 163 -16.39 4.84 6.55
CA VAL A 163 -15.19 4.59 7.35
C VAL A 163 -15.52 4.55 8.85
N ASN A 164 -16.46 5.40 9.29
CA ASN A 164 -16.95 5.43 10.66
C ASN A 164 -17.76 4.16 10.98
N GLU A 165 -18.65 3.72 10.08
CA GLU A 165 -19.43 2.48 10.24
C GLU A 165 -18.57 1.22 10.33
N LEU A 166 -17.42 1.19 9.65
CA LEU A 166 -16.45 0.09 9.75
C LEU A 166 -15.64 0.10 11.07
N GLY A 167 -15.76 1.15 11.88
CA GLY A 167 -14.98 1.40 13.09
C GLY A 167 -13.49 1.63 12.81
N LEU A 168 -13.17 2.22 11.64
CA LEU A 168 -11.80 2.49 11.17
C LEU A 168 -11.39 3.96 11.37
N ASP A 169 -12.34 4.82 11.70
CA ASP A 169 -12.23 6.25 12.00
C ASP A 169 -11.24 6.57 13.14
N GLY A 170 -11.31 5.80 14.23
CA GLY A 170 -10.39 5.91 15.35
C GLY A 170 -9.04 5.24 15.10
N LEU A 171 -8.88 4.46 14.02
CA LEU A 171 -7.68 3.66 13.80
C LEU A 171 -6.47 4.54 13.49
N LYS A 172 -6.63 5.62 12.74
CA LYS A 172 -5.53 6.56 12.44
C LYS A 172 -5.00 7.22 13.73
N LYS A 173 -5.91 7.62 14.62
CA LYS A 173 -5.58 8.18 15.94
C LYS A 173 -4.98 7.11 16.86
N LYS A 174 -5.57 5.91 16.95
CA LYS A 174 -5.05 4.75 17.71
C LYS A 174 -3.72 4.19 17.19
N ILE A 175 -3.45 4.34 15.89
CA ILE A 175 -2.15 4.03 15.26
C ILE A 175 -1.12 5.10 15.65
N SER A 176 -1.53 6.37 15.69
CA SER A 176 -0.67 7.46 16.16
C SER A 176 -0.33 7.30 17.64
N ASP A 177 -1.36 7.19 18.49
CA ASP A 177 -1.27 7.23 19.95
C ASP A 177 -0.61 5.98 20.54
N ALA A 178 -1.02 4.78 20.14
CA ALA A 178 -0.49 3.55 20.75
C ALA A 178 0.87 3.09 20.16
N ALA A 179 1.44 3.89 19.26
CA ALA A 179 2.83 3.77 18.82
C ALA A 179 3.75 4.74 19.59
N ASP A 180 3.20 5.76 20.24
CA ASP A 180 3.91 6.61 21.19
C ASP A 180 4.06 5.88 22.55
N GLU A 181 3.04 5.12 22.99
CA GLU A 181 3.11 4.23 24.16
C GLU A 181 4.19 3.12 24.04
N ALA A 182 4.43 2.60 22.83
CA ALA A 182 5.44 1.57 22.59
C ALA A 182 6.89 2.12 22.53
N LEU A 183 7.05 3.43 22.30
CA LEU A 183 8.33 4.13 22.46
C LEU A 183 8.62 4.37 23.95
N ASP A 184 7.60 4.64 24.76
CA ASP A 184 7.72 4.79 26.22
C ASP A 184 8.07 3.47 26.93
N GLU A 185 7.57 2.32 26.47
CA GLU A 185 8.01 1.00 26.98
C GLU A 185 9.52 0.77 26.72
N LYS A 186 10.04 1.28 25.60
CA LYS A 186 11.47 1.18 25.26
C LYS A 186 12.33 2.15 26.09
N HIS A 187 11.79 3.31 26.48
CA HIS A 187 12.45 4.22 27.41
C HIS A 187 12.58 3.59 28.81
N LYS A 188 11.58 2.83 29.28
CA LYS A 188 11.68 2.09 30.56
C LYS A 188 12.71 0.95 30.52
N ASP A 189 12.82 0.23 29.39
CA ASP A 189 13.81 -0.84 29.23
C ASP A 189 15.24 -0.32 29.05
N GLU A 190 15.43 0.83 28.37
CA GLU A 190 16.75 1.46 28.19
C GLU A 190 17.21 2.27 29.42
N GLU A 191 16.30 2.87 30.21
CA GLU A 191 16.64 3.53 31.48
C GLU A 191 17.17 2.56 32.55
N SER A 192 16.77 1.29 32.50
CA SER A 192 17.32 0.26 33.41
C SER A 192 18.79 -0.09 33.13
N LYS A 193 19.35 0.33 31.98
CA LYS A 193 20.73 0.04 31.57
C LYS A 193 21.63 1.26 31.42
N ALA A 194 21.11 2.48 31.61
CA ALA A 194 21.85 3.73 31.36
C ALA A 194 22.19 4.52 32.65
N SER A 195 22.09 3.92 33.84
CA SER A 195 22.41 4.58 35.11
C SER A 195 23.91 4.63 35.41
N SER A 196 24.73 5.17 34.51
CA SER A 196 26.08 5.67 34.86
C SER A 196 26.71 6.57 33.78
N ALA A 197 26.32 7.85 33.71
CA ALA A 197 27.21 8.99 33.38
C ALA A 197 26.44 10.34 33.37
N PRO A 198 27.09 11.49 33.63
CA PRO A 198 26.46 12.65 34.30
C PRO A 198 25.93 13.76 33.36
N GLU A 199 24.90 14.45 33.85
CA GLU A 199 24.19 15.59 33.25
C GLU A 199 25.04 16.88 33.12
N GLN A 200 24.75 17.67 32.08
CA GLN A 200 25.07 19.10 32.03
C GLN A 200 23.80 19.97 31.90
N PRO A 201 23.76 21.17 32.51
CA PRO A 201 22.51 21.83 32.87
C PRO A 201 21.98 22.81 31.82
N ALA A 202 20.65 22.85 31.70
CA ALA A 202 19.88 23.77 30.87
C ALA A 202 19.68 25.15 31.52
N VAL A 203 19.91 26.21 30.75
CA VAL A 203 19.72 27.61 31.17
C VAL A 203 18.30 28.10 30.82
N LYS A 204 17.60 28.64 31.84
CA LYS A 204 16.23 29.18 31.80
C LYS A 204 16.18 30.64 31.29
N LEU A 205 15.14 30.94 30.52
CA LEU A 205 14.68 32.30 30.16
C LEU A 205 13.89 32.98 31.31
N PRO A 206 13.95 34.31 31.44
CA PRO A 206 12.86 35.12 32.02
C PRO A 206 12.28 36.18 31.08
N LYS A 207 11.17 36.79 31.53
CA LYS A 207 9.98 37.29 30.80
C LYS A 207 9.90 38.82 30.58
N LYS A 208 9.08 39.19 29.57
CA LYS A 208 8.24 40.39 29.29
C LYS A 208 8.34 41.65 30.18
N THR A 209 8.29 42.85 29.58
CA THR A 209 7.12 43.78 29.66
C THR A 209 7.16 45.01 28.74
N GLU A 210 5.95 45.51 28.48
CA GLU A 210 5.38 46.53 27.60
C GLU A 210 5.96 47.96 27.57
N LYS A 211 5.79 48.67 26.43
CA LYS A 211 4.94 49.89 26.37
C LYS A 211 4.70 50.40 24.94
N GLU A 212 3.44 50.78 24.71
CA GLU A 212 2.90 51.39 23.50
C GLU A 212 3.12 52.92 23.40
N LYS A 213 3.23 53.37 22.14
CA LYS A 213 2.76 54.62 21.50
C LYS A 213 3.34 55.98 21.90
N GLN A 214 4.00 56.60 20.92
CA GLN A 214 3.71 57.99 20.48
C GLN A 214 3.85 58.10 18.94
N LYS A 215 2.75 58.49 18.27
CA LYS A 215 2.76 59.29 17.02
C LYS A 215 3.02 60.74 17.46
N SER A 216 3.68 61.66 16.76
CA SER A 216 3.81 61.91 15.32
C SER A 216 4.98 62.89 15.11
N ASP A 217 5.53 62.91 13.90
CA ASP A 217 5.53 64.08 13.00
C ASP A 217 6.86 64.35 12.28
N SER A 218 6.71 64.87 11.06
CA SER A 218 7.68 65.42 10.12
C SER A 218 8.51 64.46 9.23
N GLN A 219 8.40 64.74 7.94
CA GLN A 219 9.04 64.08 6.80
C GLN A 219 10.57 64.12 6.92
N LEU A 220 11.16 62.95 7.17
CA LEU A 220 12.58 62.69 6.91
C LEU A 220 12.67 61.51 5.92
N PRO A 221 13.69 61.47 5.03
CA PRO A 221 13.89 60.33 4.14
C PRO A 221 13.94 59.08 5.01
N ARG A 222 13.12 58.06 4.70
CA ARG A 222 13.09 56.80 5.46
C ARG A 222 14.52 56.30 5.65
N LYS A 223 15.07 56.40 6.86
CA LYS A 223 16.35 55.78 7.22
C LYS A 223 16.21 54.29 6.98
N ARG A 224 16.85 53.77 5.94
CA ARG A 224 16.99 52.32 5.76
C ARG A 224 17.92 51.84 6.88
N TYR A 225 17.42 50.99 7.77
CA TYR A 225 18.21 50.31 8.80
C TYR A 225 19.12 49.26 8.16
N THR A 226 20.09 49.73 7.38
CA THR A 226 21.07 48.92 6.67
C THR A 226 22.45 49.28 7.16
N THR A 227 23.18 48.29 7.67
CA THR A 227 24.59 48.45 8.04
C THR A 227 25.45 48.08 6.83
N THR A 228 26.58 48.74 6.63
CA THR A 228 27.48 48.46 5.50
C THR A 228 28.76 47.80 5.99
N ALA A 229 29.22 46.75 5.31
CA ALA A 229 30.48 46.07 5.63
C ALA A 229 31.44 46.11 4.44
N ARG A 230 32.75 46.28 4.70
CA ARG A 230 33.79 46.20 3.66
C ARG A 230 33.79 44.82 3.02
N VAL A 231 33.83 44.77 1.68
CA VAL A 231 33.92 43.51 0.93
C VAL A 231 35.36 42.99 1.01
N LEU A 232 35.58 41.94 1.79
CA LEU A 232 36.85 41.23 1.93
C LEU A 232 37.06 40.27 0.75
N LYS A 233 38.32 40.01 0.38
CA LYS A 233 38.71 39.05 -0.67
C LYS A 233 38.16 37.63 -0.42
N SER A 234 37.89 37.30 0.84
CA SER A 234 37.28 36.04 1.27
C SER A 234 35.80 35.85 0.87
N PHE A 235 35.12 36.88 0.36
CA PHE A 235 33.73 36.74 -0.09
C PHE A 235 33.59 36.21 -1.52
N GLY A 236 34.67 36.14 -2.31
CA GLY A 236 34.64 35.62 -3.68
C GLY A 236 33.78 36.43 -4.65
N ILE A 237 33.44 37.69 -4.31
CA ILE A 237 32.67 38.60 -5.15
C ILE A 237 33.64 39.42 -5.99
N ASP A 238 33.51 39.35 -7.32
CA ASP A 238 34.24 40.24 -8.21
C ASP A 238 33.73 41.68 -8.01
N LYS A 239 34.68 42.59 -7.78
CA LYS A 239 34.45 44.00 -7.49
C LYS A 239 35.23 44.92 -8.43
N SER A 240 35.79 44.37 -9.50
CA SER A 240 36.56 45.09 -10.52
C SER A 240 35.78 46.30 -11.07
N ASP A 241 34.46 46.15 -11.22
CA ASP A 241 33.57 47.20 -11.72
C ASP A 241 33.05 48.17 -10.64
N LEU A 242 33.54 48.08 -9.40
CA LEU A 242 33.07 48.89 -8.27
C LEU A 242 34.17 49.83 -7.73
N PRO A 243 33.83 51.04 -7.26
CA PRO A 243 34.78 51.96 -6.63
C PRO A 243 35.48 51.33 -5.41
N GLU A 244 36.75 51.69 -5.14
CA GLU A 244 37.59 51.09 -4.08
C GLU A 244 36.94 51.06 -2.68
N ASN A 245 36.02 51.99 -2.40
CA ASN A 245 35.34 52.14 -1.12
C ASN A 245 33.94 51.51 -1.06
N ALA A 246 33.52 50.74 -2.07
CA ALA A 246 32.22 50.09 -2.09
C ALA A 246 32.04 49.10 -0.92
N LYS A 247 30.85 49.12 -0.30
CA LYS A 247 30.49 48.28 0.86
C LYS A 247 29.23 47.47 0.58
N VAL A 248 29.19 46.22 1.05
CA VAL A 248 28.01 45.35 0.95
C VAL A 248 26.96 45.78 1.98
N ILE A 249 25.70 45.77 1.55
CA ILE A 249 24.55 46.08 2.40
C ILE A 249 24.19 44.87 3.26
N ILE A 250 23.96 45.11 4.56
CA ILE A 250 23.43 44.14 5.52
C ILE A 250 22.01 44.55 5.91
N ARG A 251 21.05 43.65 5.68
CA ARG A 251 19.64 43.79 6.07
C ARG A 251 19.29 42.69 7.08
N LYS A 252 18.77 43.07 8.25
CA LYS A 252 18.34 42.12 9.31
C LYS A 252 19.43 41.10 9.70
N GLY A 253 20.68 41.55 9.84
CA GLY A 253 21.81 40.69 10.18
C GLY A 253 22.29 39.75 9.06
N LYS A 254 21.68 39.80 7.87
CA LYS A 254 22.09 39.02 6.69
C LYS A 254 22.53 39.95 5.56
N LYS A 255 23.52 39.52 4.78
CA LYS A 255 24.02 40.29 3.63
C LYS A 255 22.99 40.22 2.50
N ASP A 256 22.72 41.36 1.89
CA ASP A 256 21.80 41.52 0.77
C ASP A 256 22.51 41.09 -0.52
N MET A 257 22.45 39.80 -0.85
CA MET A 257 23.17 39.17 -1.96
C MET A 257 22.21 38.32 -2.80
N TRP A 258 22.45 38.26 -4.10
CA TRP A 258 21.79 37.34 -5.04
C TRP A 258 22.86 36.43 -5.65
N VAL A 259 22.52 35.16 -5.87
CA VAL A 259 23.39 34.22 -6.57
C VAL A 259 22.95 34.17 -8.04
N VAL A 260 23.80 34.62 -8.95
CA VAL A 260 23.61 34.44 -10.39
C VAL A 260 24.34 33.16 -10.79
N ARG A 261 23.62 32.16 -11.29
CA ARG A 261 24.19 30.92 -11.84
C ARG A 261 24.11 30.99 -13.35
N LEU A 262 25.27 31.01 -14.00
CA LEU A 262 25.37 30.87 -15.45
C LEU A 262 25.65 29.41 -15.78
N PHE A 263 24.88 28.83 -16.70
CA PHE A 263 25.05 27.46 -17.15
C PHE A 263 25.68 27.47 -18.54
N PHE A 264 26.91 26.96 -18.63
CA PHE A 264 27.64 26.83 -19.89
C PHE A 264 27.55 25.37 -20.37
N TYR A 265 27.27 25.18 -21.65
CA TYR A 265 27.34 23.86 -22.28
C TYR A 265 28.62 23.77 -23.10
N GLN A 266 29.44 22.77 -22.81
CA GLN A 266 30.56 22.37 -23.65
C GLN A 266 30.17 21.09 -24.39
N LYS A 267 30.33 21.10 -25.72
CA LYS A 267 29.95 19.96 -26.57
C LYS A 267 30.73 18.71 -26.14
N GLN A 268 30.04 17.59 -25.95
CA GLN A 268 30.69 16.28 -25.76
C GLN A 268 31.23 15.77 -27.10
N GLU A 269 32.45 15.23 -27.08
CA GLU A 269 33.12 14.68 -28.26
C GLU A 269 33.45 13.20 -28.06
N VAL A 270 33.18 12.40 -29.09
CA VAL A 270 33.64 11.02 -29.21
C VAL A 270 34.70 11.00 -30.30
N TYR A 271 35.89 10.50 -29.98
CA TYR A 271 37.04 10.48 -30.89
C TYR A 271 37.62 9.07 -31.06
N CYS A 272 38.30 8.86 -32.19
CA CYS A 272 39.05 7.64 -32.48
C CYS A 272 40.55 7.96 -32.45
N LYS A 273 41.35 7.15 -31.75
CA LYS A 273 42.82 7.24 -31.74
C LYS A 273 43.39 6.03 -32.46
N GLU A 274 44.02 6.26 -33.61
CA GLU A 274 44.64 5.21 -34.41
C GLU A 274 46.08 4.92 -33.93
N TYR A 275 46.39 3.65 -33.69
CA TYR A 275 47.73 3.19 -33.33
C TYR A 275 48.35 2.42 -34.49
N LYS A 276 49.53 2.84 -34.95
CA LYS A 276 50.31 2.13 -35.98
C LYS A 276 51.28 1.15 -35.31
N ILE A 277 51.10 -0.15 -35.55
CA ILE A 277 51.91 -1.22 -34.97
C ILE A 277 52.90 -1.71 -36.02
N ALA A 278 54.19 -1.54 -35.76
CA ALA A 278 55.28 -2.04 -36.59
C ALA A 278 55.87 -3.34 -36.02
N ARG A 279 56.41 -4.19 -36.90
CA ARG A 279 57.28 -5.32 -36.55
C ARG A 279 58.73 -4.88 -36.69
N PHE A 280 59.54 -5.22 -35.71
CA PHE A 280 60.95 -4.89 -35.65
C PHE A 280 61.77 -6.18 -35.69
N ASN A 281 62.89 -6.14 -36.42
CA ASN A 281 63.90 -7.18 -36.32
C ASN A 281 64.65 -6.99 -35.00
N VAL A 282 64.59 -7.96 -34.09
CA VAL A 282 65.21 -7.88 -32.77
C VAL A 282 66.42 -8.81 -32.74
N PRO A 283 67.65 -8.31 -32.58
CA PRO A 283 68.87 -9.13 -32.65
C PRO A 283 68.81 -10.36 -31.74
N GLY A 284 69.03 -11.55 -32.31
CA GLY A 284 69.05 -12.81 -31.56
C GLY A 284 67.67 -13.37 -31.17
N SER A 285 66.57 -12.83 -31.70
CA SER A 285 65.22 -13.36 -31.50
C SER A 285 64.36 -13.21 -32.76
N ASP A 286 63.23 -13.92 -32.81
CA ASP A 286 62.26 -13.75 -33.90
C ASP A 286 61.73 -12.30 -33.95
N PRO A 287 61.36 -11.78 -35.14
CA PRO A 287 60.82 -10.43 -35.29
C PRO A 287 59.64 -10.16 -34.34
N GLN A 288 59.74 -9.09 -33.55
CA GLN A 288 58.75 -8.75 -32.53
C GLN A 288 57.89 -7.57 -32.96
N SER A 289 56.62 -7.60 -32.59
CA SER A 289 55.73 -6.45 -32.80
C SER A 289 55.88 -5.43 -31.67
N SER A 290 55.72 -4.14 -31.99
CA SER A 290 55.49 -3.10 -30.97
C SER A 290 54.28 -3.43 -30.09
N LYS A 291 54.28 -2.87 -28.87
CA LYS A 291 53.24 -3.11 -27.85
C LYS A 291 51.86 -2.76 -28.42
N TYR A 292 50.96 -3.74 -28.40
CA TYR A 292 49.55 -3.51 -28.73
C TYR A 292 48.89 -2.63 -27.65
N PRO A 293 48.01 -1.70 -28.02
CA PRO A 293 47.20 -0.99 -27.03
C PRO A 293 46.35 -2.00 -26.26
N GLN A 294 46.19 -1.75 -24.97
CA GLN A 294 45.33 -2.55 -24.11
C GLN A 294 43.88 -2.37 -24.56
N SER A 295 43.11 -3.46 -24.55
CA SER A 295 41.71 -3.48 -24.95
C SER A 295 40.92 -4.25 -23.89
N ILE A 296 39.63 -3.94 -23.74
CA ILE A 296 38.73 -4.64 -22.82
C ILE A 296 38.62 -6.12 -23.24
N ILE A 297 38.36 -6.33 -24.54
CA ILE A 297 38.27 -7.64 -25.17
C ILE A 297 39.19 -7.62 -26.40
N LYS A 298 40.01 -8.67 -26.56
CA LYS A 298 40.92 -8.78 -27.70
C LYS A 298 40.18 -8.66 -29.03
N GLY A 299 40.56 -7.67 -29.85
CA GLY A 299 39.96 -7.40 -31.16
C GLY A 299 38.71 -6.50 -31.14
N ASN A 300 38.24 -6.10 -29.96
CA ASN A 300 37.19 -5.10 -29.81
C ASN A 300 37.84 -3.71 -29.57
N PRO A 301 37.53 -2.69 -30.40
CA PRO A 301 38.22 -1.39 -30.32
C PRO A 301 37.60 -0.44 -29.28
N LEU A 302 36.52 -0.84 -28.59
CA LEU A 302 35.82 0.05 -27.67
C LEU A 302 36.60 0.19 -26.35
N MET A 303 36.68 1.44 -25.88
CA MET A 303 37.31 1.79 -24.61
C MET A 303 36.24 2.06 -23.53
N PRO A 304 36.59 1.95 -22.23
CA PRO A 304 35.63 2.09 -21.12
C PRO A 304 34.80 3.39 -21.19
N SER A 305 35.41 4.51 -21.54
CA SER A 305 34.74 5.81 -21.67
C SER A 305 33.69 5.84 -22.79
N PHE A 306 33.96 5.20 -23.94
CA PHE A 306 32.97 5.06 -25.00
C PHE A 306 31.84 4.12 -24.58
N CYS A 307 32.17 3.00 -23.92
CA CYS A 307 31.17 2.07 -23.40
C CYS A 307 30.25 2.74 -22.37
N ARG A 308 30.78 3.60 -21.50
CA ARG A 308 29.98 4.47 -20.62
C ARG A 308 28.99 5.30 -21.42
N PHE A 309 29.48 6.09 -22.38
CA PHE A 309 28.61 6.95 -23.20
C PHE A 309 27.48 6.16 -23.83
N TYR A 310 27.81 5.04 -24.49
CA TYR A 310 26.83 4.25 -25.22
C TYR A 310 25.83 3.54 -24.28
N LEU A 311 26.32 2.85 -23.24
CA LEU A 311 25.47 2.06 -22.34
C LEU A 311 24.59 2.96 -21.47
N GLU A 312 25.12 4.07 -20.97
CA GLU A 312 24.33 5.05 -20.22
C GLU A 312 23.23 5.65 -21.11
N SER A 313 23.58 6.07 -22.33
CA SER A 313 22.62 6.56 -23.32
C SER A 313 21.50 5.57 -23.64
N LYS A 314 21.85 4.29 -23.82
CA LYS A 314 20.89 3.25 -24.20
C LYS A 314 20.00 2.81 -23.04
N PHE A 315 20.57 2.56 -21.87
CA PHE A 315 19.87 1.94 -20.74
C PHE A 315 19.31 2.95 -19.73
N ALA A 316 20.07 4.02 -19.41
CA ALA A 316 19.59 5.05 -18.51
C ALA A 316 18.61 6.00 -19.21
N TYR A 317 18.95 6.44 -20.42
CA TYR A 317 18.20 7.44 -21.18
C TYR A 317 17.29 6.89 -22.29
N HIS A 318 17.24 5.57 -22.49
CA HIS A 318 16.34 4.89 -23.46
C HIS A 318 16.52 5.37 -24.90
N LEU A 319 17.73 5.81 -25.27
CA LEU A 319 18.02 6.20 -26.65
C LEU A 319 18.08 4.96 -27.55
N SER A 320 17.41 5.05 -28.70
CA SER A 320 17.49 4.02 -29.73
C SER A 320 18.87 4.03 -30.39
N GLU A 321 19.30 2.88 -30.88
CA GLU A 321 20.61 2.75 -31.53
C GLU A 321 20.76 3.66 -32.76
N ASN A 322 19.67 3.87 -33.50
CA ASN A 322 19.66 4.79 -34.65
C ASN A 322 19.92 6.23 -34.20
N ARG A 323 19.30 6.68 -33.09
CA ARG A 323 19.57 8.02 -32.53
C ARG A 323 21.01 8.14 -32.04
N LEU A 324 21.58 7.07 -31.48
CA LEU A 324 22.98 7.06 -31.08
C LEU A 324 23.93 7.16 -32.28
N LEU A 325 23.62 6.46 -33.39
CA LEU A 325 24.37 6.58 -34.63
C LEU A 325 24.30 7.99 -35.21
N ASP A 326 23.14 8.64 -35.16
CA ASP A 326 22.97 10.02 -35.60
C ASP A 326 23.82 10.99 -34.74
N MET A 327 23.79 10.81 -33.41
CA MET A 327 24.62 11.58 -32.48
C MET A 327 26.12 11.38 -32.77
N LEU A 328 26.56 10.13 -32.96
CA LEU A 328 27.95 9.82 -33.28
C LEU A 328 28.37 10.44 -34.62
N SER A 329 27.50 10.40 -35.62
CA SER A 329 27.74 11.03 -36.93
C SER A 329 27.91 12.56 -36.80
N GLN A 330 27.11 13.23 -35.97
CA GLN A 330 27.24 14.67 -35.66
C GLN A 330 28.49 15.00 -34.83
N MET A 331 29.05 14.02 -34.13
CA MET A 331 30.34 14.10 -33.43
C MET A 331 31.52 13.77 -34.36
N GLY A 332 31.28 13.36 -35.60
CA GLY A 332 32.32 13.03 -36.58
C GLY A 332 32.69 11.54 -36.65
N MET A 333 32.06 10.67 -35.85
CA MET A 333 32.27 9.22 -35.87
C MET A 333 31.23 8.54 -36.78
N LYS A 334 31.68 8.07 -37.95
CA LYS A 334 30.87 7.27 -38.87
C LYS A 334 31.17 5.79 -38.69
N VAL A 335 30.19 5.03 -38.20
CA VAL A 335 30.29 3.58 -38.02
C VAL A 335 29.03 2.91 -38.53
N ALA A 336 29.16 1.75 -39.17
CA ALA A 336 28.00 0.96 -39.57
C ALA A 336 27.27 0.41 -38.33
N GLN A 337 25.94 0.38 -38.38
CA GLN A 337 25.11 -0.10 -37.27
C GLN A 337 25.49 -1.52 -36.84
N SER A 338 25.64 -2.44 -37.80
CA SER A 338 25.99 -3.84 -37.54
C SER A 338 27.33 -3.98 -36.80
N THR A 339 28.32 -3.17 -37.16
CA THR A 339 29.64 -3.16 -36.53
C THR A 339 29.57 -2.67 -35.09
N LEU A 340 28.94 -1.52 -34.84
CA LEU A 340 28.79 -0.97 -33.50
C LEU A 340 27.96 -1.90 -32.60
N ASN A 341 26.86 -2.44 -33.14
CA ASN A 341 26.03 -3.40 -32.43
C ASN A 341 26.82 -4.65 -32.05
N GLY A 342 27.61 -5.21 -32.98
CA GLY A 342 28.47 -6.36 -32.72
C GLY A 342 29.46 -6.12 -31.59
N TRP A 343 30.18 -5.00 -31.61
CA TRP A 343 31.12 -4.65 -30.54
C TRP A 343 30.43 -4.45 -29.19
N MET A 344 29.27 -3.79 -29.17
CA MET A 344 28.54 -3.57 -27.93
C MET A 344 27.95 -4.86 -27.36
N GLN A 345 27.46 -5.77 -28.20
CA GLN A 345 26.99 -7.09 -27.76
C GLN A 345 28.12 -7.90 -27.14
N GLN A 346 29.34 -7.85 -27.71
CA GLN A 346 30.52 -8.51 -27.10
C GLN A 346 30.80 -7.97 -25.70
N ILE A 347 30.77 -6.64 -25.50
CA ILE A 347 30.98 -6.02 -24.18
C ILE A 347 29.88 -6.43 -23.20
N MET A 348 28.61 -6.39 -23.61
CA MET A 348 27.49 -6.77 -22.74
C MET A 348 27.53 -8.26 -22.36
N THR A 349 27.84 -9.14 -23.31
CA THR A 349 28.05 -10.57 -23.05
C THR A 349 29.20 -10.79 -22.06
N TYR A 350 30.33 -10.10 -22.26
CA TYR A 350 31.49 -10.20 -21.39
C TYR A 350 31.19 -9.78 -19.94
N LEU A 351 30.43 -8.70 -19.75
CA LEU A 351 29.95 -8.29 -18.43
C LEU A 351 28.97 -9.31 -17.84
N ARG A 352 28.04 -9.81 -18.65
CA ARG A 352 27.02 -10.79 -18.22
C ARG A 352 27.64 -12.08 -17.73
N GLU A 353 28.58 -12.66 -18.48
CA GLU A 353 29.22 -13.93 -18.15
C GLU A 353 30.04 -13.85 -16.85
N ARG A 354 30.57 -12.67 -16.50
CA ARG A 354 31.39 -12.47 -15.30
C ARG A 354 30.62 -12.02 -14.07
N LEU A 355 29.67 -11.10 -14.24
CA LEU A 355 28.93 -10.51 -13.12
C LEU A 355 27.56 -11.15 -12.91
N GLY A 356 26.94 -11.70 -13.95
CA GLY A 356 25.62 -12.33 -13.88
C GLY A 356 25.53 -13.47 -12.86
N PRO A 357 26.41 -14.49 -12.93
CA PRO A 357 26.41 -15.60 -11.97
C PRO A 357 26.61 -15.13 -10.52
N VAL A 358 27.46 -14.13 -10.34
CA VAL A 358 27.85 -13.56 -9.05
C VAL A 358 26.70 -12.76 -8.42
N MET A 359 25.98 -11.97 -9.23
CA MET A 359 24.76 -11.30 -8.80
C MET A 359 23.66 -12.30 -8.42
N LEU A 360 23.50 -13.36 -9.22
CA LEU A 360 22.51 -14.41 -8.97
C LEU A 360 22.80 -15.17 -7.67
N GLU A 361 24.06 -15.57 -7.45
CA GLU A 361 24.50 -16.20 -6.21
C GLU A 361 24.21 -15.31 -4.99
N ARG A 362 24.50 -14.01 -5.09
CA ARG A 362 24.25 -13.06 -4.00
C ARG A 362 22.75 -12.93 -3.67
N ILE A 363 21.87 -12.95 -4.68
CA ILE A 363 20.41 -12.96 -4.46
C ILE A 363 19.97 -14.29 -3.84
N ARG A 364 20.51 -15.42 -4.29
CA ARG A 364 20.20 -16.75 -3.75
C ARG A 364 20.57 -16.91 -2.27
N GLN A 365 21.45 -16.08 -1.74
CA GLN A 365 21.79 -16.03 -0.31
C GLN A 365 20.80 -15.20 0.53
N CYS A 366 19.87 -14.46 -0.09
CA CYS A 366 18.87 -13.66 0.62
C CYS A 366 17.73 -14.54 1.13
N VAL A 367 17.02 -14.07 2.16
CA VAL A 367 15.88 -14.81 2.73
C VAL A 367 14.57 -14.46 2.02
N TYR A 368 14.49 -13.24 1.50
CA TYR A 368 13.29 -12.67 0.90
C TYR A 368 13.56 -12.01 -0.46
N THR A 369 12.67 -12.29 -1.43
CA THR A 369 12.66 -11.66 -2.75
C THR A 369 11.27 -11.18 -3.18
N GLN A 370 11.23 -10.20 -4.07
CA GLN A 370 10.04 -9.88 -4.86
C GLN A 370 10.25 -10.35 -6.28
N ASN A 371 9.26 -11.04 -6.82
CA ASN A 371 9.35 -11.67 -8.12
C ASN A 371 8.21 -11.19 -9.02
N ASP A 372 8.54 -11.00 -10.30
CA ASP A 372 7.59 -10.61 -11.32
C ASP A 372 8.12 -10.95 -12.72
N GLU A 373 7.27 -10.83 -13.74
CA GLU A 373 7.61 -11.08 -15.14
C GLU A 373 7.17 -9.92 -16.03
N SER A 374 8.00 -9.59 -17.03
CA SER A 374 7.62 -8.61 -18.04
C SER A 374 7.93 -9.13 -19.44
N ARG A 375 7.03 -8.81 -20.36
CA ARG A 375 7.14 -9.19 -21.77
C ARG A 375 8.18 -8.37 -22.55
N ILE A 376 8.82 -9.00 -23.52
CA ILE A 376 9.69 -8.38 -24.51
C ILE A 376 9.38 -8.97 -25.90
N VAL A 377 9.52 -8.19 -26.96
CA VAL A 377 9.33 -8.71 -28.33
C VAL A 377 10.70 -9.07 -28.89
N VAL A 378 10.88 -10.33 -29.28
CA VAL A 378 12.16 -10.83 -29.79
C VAL A 378 11.99 -11.34 -31.20
N ARG A 379 12.92 -10.93 -32.07
CA ARG A 379 13.04 -11.44 -33.43
C ARG A 379 13.95 -12.67 -33.40
N SER A 380 13.40 -13.83 -33.73
CA SER A 380 14.12 -15.11 -33.72
C SER A 380 13.78 -15.96 -34.94
N ARG A 381 14.62 -16.97 -35.19
CA ARG A 381 14.41 -18.02 -36.20
C ARG A 381 15.03 -19.31 -35.63
N GLU A 382 14.40 -20.44 -35.89
CA GLU A 382 14.84 -21.74 -35.36
C GLU A 382 16.03 -22.27 -36.16
N SER A 383 15.94 -22.24 -37.49
CA SER A 383 17.04 -22.56 -38.41
C SER A 383 17.46 -21.33 -39.24
N LYS A 384 18.58 -21.43 -39.98
CA LYS A 384 19.03 -20.33 -40.85
C LYS A 384 18.10 -20.15 -42.06
N GLU A 385 17.45 -21.23 -42.46
CA GLU A 385 16.52 -21.36 -43.58
C GLU A 385 15.14 -20.79 -43.23
N ASP A 386 14.78 -20.74 -41.94
CA ASP A 386 13.51 -20.21 -41.48
C ASP A 386 13.39 -18.70 -41.63
N LYS A 387 12.14 -18.26 -41.92
CA LYS A 387 11.76 -16.85 -41.86
C LYS A 387 11.81 -16.39 -40.40
N PHE A 388 12.28 -15.16 -40.21
CA PHE A 388 12.24 -14.53 -38.90
C PHE A 388 10.80 -14.39 -38.39
N LYS A 389 10.58 -14.80 -37.14
CA LYS A 389 9.35 -14.62 -36.38
C LYS A 389 9.56 -13.55 -35.31
N TYR A 390 8.48 -12.88 -34.91
CA TYR A 390 8.47 -11.93 -33.81
C TYR A 390 7.61 -12.49 -32.70
N ASN A 391 8.25 -12.92 -31.62
CA ASN A 391 7.57 -13.57 -30.51
C ASN A 391 7.49 -12.62 -29.31
N VAL A 392 6.35 -12.68 -28.61
CA VAL A 392 6.22 -12.07 -27.28
C VAL A 392 6.75 -13.07 -26.27
N GLU A 393 7.86 -12.70 -25.65
CA GLU A 393 8.66 -13.54 -24.77
C GLU A 393 8.78 -12.90 -23.38
N TYR A 394 9.27 -13.64 -22.40
CA TYR A 394 9.24 -13.23 -21.00
C TYR A 394 10.65 -13.04 -20.40
N ILE A 395 10.80 -11.96 -19.65
CA ILE A 395 11.92 -11.71 -18.75
C ILE A 395 11.38 -11.85 -17.33
N HIS A 396 12.01 -12.72 -16.54
CA HIS A 396 11.69 -12.91 -15.13
C HIS A 396 12.59 -12.03 -14.28
N ALA A 397 12.10 -11.47 -13.18
CA ALA A 397 12.93 -10.69 -12.27
C ALA A 397 12.80 -11.19 -10.84
N ALA A 398 13.92 -11.16 -10.11
CA ALA A 398 13.99 -11.28 -8.67
C ALA A 398 14.69 -10.05 -8.10
N LEU A 399 14.01 -9.38 -7.19
CA LEU A 399 14.51 -8.21 -6.46
C LEU A 399 14.70 -8.59 -4.99
N SER A 400 15.88 -8.35 -4.43
CA SER A 400 16.10 -8.39 -2.99
C SER A 400 16.53 -7.03 -2.46
N MET A 401 15.76 -6.50 -1.51
CA MET A 401 16.13 -5.29 -0.77
C MET A 401 17.22 -5.57 0.28
N GLU A 402 17.42 -6.83 0.67
CA GLU A 402 18.48 -7.24 1.61
C GLU A 402 19.86 -7.11 0.95
N ALA A 403 19.99 -7.59 -0.29
CA ALA A 403 21.21 -7.42 -1.08
C ALA A 403 21.25 -6.09 -1.86
N LYS A 404 20.14 -5.35 -1.95
CA LYS A 404 19.98 -4.20 -2.85
C LYS A 404 20.33 -4.57 -4.31
N LEU A 405 19.86 -5.72 -4.77
CA LEU A 405 20.10 -6.23 -6.11
C LEU A 405 18.80 -6.61 -6.80
N CYS A 406 18.74 -6.36 -8.10
CA CYS A 406 17.73 -6.86 -9.02
C CYS A 406 18.43 -7.73 -10.07
N VAL A 407 17.97 -8.97 -10.25
CA VAL A 407 18.42 -9.86 -11.31
C VAL A 407 17.24 -10.16 -12.22
N MET A 408 17.42 -9.93 -13.51
CA MET A 408 16.46 -10.23 -14.56
C MET A 408 17.03 -11.33 -15.45
N GLU A 409 16.34 -12.47 -15.47
CA GLU A 409 16.69 -13.66 -16.22
C GLU A 409 15.82 -13.78 -17.46
N TYR A 410 16.45 -14.14 -18.56
CA TYR A 410 15.79 -14.47 -19.81
C TYR A 410 16.34 -15.80 -20.30
N LYS A 411 15.46 -16.78 -20.53
CA LYS A 411 15.83 -18.13 -20.95
C LYS A 411 15.03 -18.52 -22.17
N GLU A 412 15.50 -18.06 -23.33
CA GLU A 412 14.83 -18.21 -24.64
C GLU A 412 13.36 -17.77 -24.62
N GLY A 413 13.03 -16.80 -23.77
CA GLY A 413 11.68 -16.26 -23.67
C GLY A 413 10.62 -17.15 -23.02
N SER A 414 11.03 -18.31 -22.46
CA SER A 414 10.14 -19.23 -21.77
C SER A 414 9.41 -18.54 -20.62
N ARG A 415 8.12 -18.85 -20.42
CA ARG A 415 7.33 -18.44 -19.25
C ARG A 415 7.13 -19.59 -18.25
N SER A 416 7.96 -20.62 -18.34
CA SER A 416 7.85 -21.79 -17.48
C SER A 416 8.28 -21.46 -16.05
N HIS A 417 7.62 -22.08 -15.07
CA HIS A 417 8.01 -22.05 -13.66
C HIS A 417 9.48 -22.48 -13.46
N SER A 418 9.93 -23.45 -14.26
CA SER A 418 11.29 -24.02 -14.21
C SER A 418 12.41 -23.00 -14.43
N VAL A 419 12.13 -21.84 -15.05
CA VAL A 419 13.13 -20.77 -15.23
C VAL A 419 13.51 -20.19 -13.87
N GLN A 420 12.53 -19.68 -13.11
CA GLN A 420 12.80 -19.12 -11.79
C GLN A 420 13.09 -20.19 -10.75
N GLU A 421 12.41 -21.34 -10.82
CA GLU A 421 12.67 -22.44 -9.91
C GLU A 421 14.15 -22.84 -9.93
N GLY A 422 14.70 -23.15 -11.11
CA GLY A 422 16.10 -23.56 -11.23
C GLY A 422 17.10 -22.43 -10.96
N ALA A 423 16.87 -21.26 -11.55
CA ALA A 423 17.84 -20.17 -11.48
C ALA A 423 17.85 -19.46 -10.12
N ILE A 424 16.68 -19.22 -9.52
CA ILE A 424 16.52 -18.35 -8.35
C ILE A 424 16.26 -19.14 -7.07
N PHE A 425 15.37 -20.13 -7.08
CA PHE A 425 14.82 -20.69 -5.85
C PHE A 425 15.47 -22.00 -5.38
N LYS A 426 15.65 -22.96 -6.29
CA LYS A 426 16.21 -24.28 -6.00
C LYS A 426 17.61 -24.12 -5.42
N ASP A 427 17.92 -24.79 -4.32
CA ASP A 427 19.21 -24.70 -3.62
C ASP A 427 19.59 -23.28 -3.16
N SER A 428 18.60 -22.44 -2.85
CA SER A 428 18.78 -21.09 -2.32
C SER A 428 18.43 -20.97 -0.82
N CYS A 429 18.82 -19.86 -0.21
CA CYS A 429 18.42 -19.47 1.15
C CYS A 429 17.07 -18.73 1.19
N ILE A 430 16.42 -18.53 0.03
CA ILE A 430 15.14 -17.85 -0.06
C ILE A 430 14.08 -18.74 0.59
N ARG A 431 13.29 -18.17 1.49
CA ARG A 431 12.19 -18.86 2.19
C ARG A 431 10.85 -18.20 1.98
N VAL A 432 10.84 -16.91 1.66
CA VAL A 432 9.60 -16.21 1.33
C VAL A 432 9.79 -15.36 0.09
N PHE A 433 8.79 -15.31 -0.78
CA PHE A 433 8.79 -14.38 -1.91
C PHE A 433 7.42 -13.73 -2.13
N THR A 434 7.43 -12.50 -2.62
CA THR A 434 6.20 -11.78 -3.01
C THR A 434 6.05 -11.80 -4.52
N ALA A 435 4.93 -12.32 -5.01
CA ALA A 435 4.59 -12.31 -6.43
C ALA A 435 3.10 -12.07 -6.63
N ASP A 436 2.68 -11.91 -7.88
CA ASP A 436 1.27 -11.93 -8.24
C ASP A 436 0.71 -13.37 -8.12
N ARG A 437 -0.48 -13.61 -8.70
CA ARG A 437 -1.11 -14.93 -8.71
C ARG A 437 -0.99 -15.61 -10.08
N ALA A 438 0.13 -15.42 -10.77
CA ALA A 438 0.42 -16.24 -11.93
C ALA A 438 0.61 -17.71 -11.52
N VAL A 439 0.05 -18.64 -12.31
CA VAL A 439 0.03 -20.08 -12.01
C VAL A 439 1.43 -20.63 -11.76
N LEU A 440 2.44 -20.13 -12.45
CA LEU A 440 3.82 -20.57 -12.30
C LEU A 440 4.33 -20.42 -10.86
N TYR A 441 3.92 -19.38 -10.12
CA TYR A 441 4.41 -19.15 -8.76
C TYR A 441 3.77 -20.11 -7.76
N GLU A 442 2.52 -20.52 -7.99
CA GLU A 442 1.87 -21.57 -7.22
C GLU A 442 2.56 -22.93 -7.48
N THR A 443 2.97 -23.19 -8.72
CA THR A 443 3.76 -24.38 -9.06
C THR A 443 5.11 -24.40 -8.34
N ILE A 444 5.88 -23.30 -8.39
CA ILE A 444 7.18 -23.18 -7.68
C ILE A 444 7.03 -23.40 -6.16
N GLU A 445 6.00 -22.80 -5.55
CA GLU A 445 5.73 -22.95 -4.13
C GLU A 445 5.45 -24.41 -3.74
N LYS A 446 4.73 -25.16 -4.58
CA LYS A 446 4.44 -26.59 -4.36
C LYS A 446 5.67 -27.47 -4.60
N ASP A 447 6.39 -27.24 -5.69
CA ASP A 447 7.55 -28.06 -6.07
C ASP A 447 8.71 -27.92 -5.07
N LEU A 448 8.80 -26.79 -4.38
CA LEU A 448 9.82 -26.49 -3.38
C LEU A 448 9.27 -26.40 -1.94
N GLU A 449 8.14 -27.07 -1.66
CA GLU A 449 7.52 -27.08 -0.33
C GLU A 449 8.46 -27.67 0.75
N GLU A 450 9.26 -28.67 0.39
CA GLU A 450 10.26 -29.30 1.28
C GLU A 450 11.36 -28.32 1.74
N MET A 451 11.66 -27.29 0.94
CA MET A 451 12.59 -26.21 1.33
C MET A 451 11.96 -25.21 2.31
N GLY A 452 10.66 -25.33 2.60
CA GLY A 452 9.89 -24.36 3.35
C GLY A 452 9.72 -23.03 2.60
N LEU A 453 9.68 -23.07 1.26
CA LEU A 453 9.41 -21.90 0.44
C LEU A 453 7.93 -21.52 0.53
N VAL A 454 7.65 -20.27 0.88
CA VAL A 454 6.28 -19.75 1.02
C VAL A 454 6.11 -18.51 0.16
N ARG A 455 4.97 -18.42 -0.53
CA ARG A 455 4.62 -17.24 -1.30
C ARG A 455 3.69 -16.31 -0.52
N THR A 456 3.90 -15.01 -0.63
CA THR A 456 2.89 -14.01 -0.29
C THR A 456 2.28 -13.43 -1.58
N ALA A 457 0.95 -13.33 -1.61
CA ALA A 457 0.25 -12.75 -2.74
C ALA A 457 0.30 -11.21 -2.69
N CYS A 458 0.33 -10.59 -3.86
CA CYS A 458 0.35 -9.13 -3.98
C CYS A 458 -1.05 -8.51 -3.76
N TRP A 459 -1.22 -7.79 -2.66
CA TRP A 459 -2.47 -7.04 -2.37
C TRP A 459 -2.73 -5.89 -3.33
N PHE A 460 -1.71 -5.38 -4.02
CA PHE A 460 -1.88 -4.31 -5.00
C PHE A 460 -2.67 -4.79 -6.22
N HIS A 461 -2.36 -5.98 -6.74
CA HIS A 461 -3.12 -6.63 -7.80
C HIS A 461 -4.55 -6.96 -7.37
N ALA A 462 -4.74 -7.44 -6.14
CA ALA A 462 -6.08 -7.70 -5.60
C ALA A 462 -6.91 -6.41 -5.59
N ARG A 463 -6.36 -5.32 -5.06
CA ARG A 463 -7.03 -4.02 -5.03
C ARG A 463 -7.38 -3.51 -6.43
N HIS A 464 -6.49 -3.65 -7.40
CA HIS A 464 -6.76 -3.25 -8.78
C HIS A 464 -8.01 -3.96 -9.32
N ARG A 465 -8.14 -5.28 -9.10
CA ARG A 465 -9.32 -6.05 -9.52
C ARG A 465 -10.61 -5.57 -8.84
N PHE A 466 -10.55 -5.17 -7.57
CA PHE A 466 -11.70 -4.58 -6.89
C PHE A 466 -12.05 -3.19 -7.40
N VAL A 467 -11.06 -2.36 -7.74
CA VAL A 467 -11.29 -1.07 -8.41
C VAL A 467 -11.93 -1.28 -9.79
N ASP A 468 -11.45 -2.26 -10.56
CA ASP A 468 -12.07 -2.63 -11.84
C ASP A 468 -13.51 -3.13 -11.64
N ALA A 469 -13.76 -3.93 -10.59
CA ALA A 469 -15.11 -4.40 -10.25
C ALA A 469 -16.02 -3.28 -9.75
N TYR A 470 -15.48 -2.26 -9.06
CA TYR A 470 -16.21 -1.09 -8.58
C TYR A 470 -16.82 -0.28 -9.73
N ILE A 471 -16.20 -0.30 -10.90
CA ILE A 471 -16.76 0.30 -12.12
C ILE A 471 -18.10 -0.33 -12.50
N SER A 472 -18.31 -1.60 -12.14
CA SER A 472 -19.56 -2.34 -12.41
C SER A 472 -20.50 -2.39 -11.21
N ASP A 473 -19.99 -2.37 -9.99
CA ASP A 473 -20.79 -2.52 -8.77
C ASP A 473 -20.18 -1.74 -7.60
N HIS A 474 -20.82 -0.64 -7.22
CA HIS A 474 -20.31 0.25 -6.17
C HIS A 474 -20.31 -0.37 -4.77
N ARG A 475 -21.06 -1.45 -4.53
CA ARG A 475 -21.10 -2.13 -3.22
C ARG A 475 -19.73 -2.64 -2.78
N VAL A 476 -18.78 -2.84 -3.71
CA VAL A 476 -17.41 -3.29 -3.39
C VAL A 476 -16.51 -2.18 -2.84
N ARG A 477 -16.97 -0.92 -2.78
CA ARG A 477 -16.23 0.24 -2.25
C ARG A 477 -15.63 -0.05 -0.88
N VAL A 478 -16.43 -0.64 0.00
CA VAL A 478 -16.07 -1.00 1.37
C VAL A 478 -14.80 -1.88 1.41
N ILE A 479 -14.64 -2.80 0.44
CA ILE A 479 -13.48 -3.68 0.34
C ILE A 479 -12.23 -2.88 -0.05
N ILE A 480 -12.37 -1.96 -1.01
CA ILE A 480 -11.27 -1.10 -1.46
C ILE A 480 -10.79 -0.21 -0.31
N LEU A 481 -11.70 0.36 0.47
CA LEU A 481 -11.36 1.15 1.65
C LEU A 481 -10.59 0.32 2.68
N MET A 482 -11.06 -0.88 3.01
CA MET A 482 -10.34 -1.78 3.92
C MET A 482 -8.94 -2.12 3.41
N MET A 483 -8.77 -2.38 2.11
CA MET A 483 -7.45 -2.60 1.51
C MET A 483 -6.57 -1.35 1.59
N ASN A 484 -7.13 -0.16 1.36
CA ASN A 484 -6.41 1.11 1.49
C ASN A 484 -5.93 1.35 2.92
N TYR A 485 -6.73 0.98 3.92
CA TYR A 485 -6.30 0.99 5.32
C TYR A 485 -5.11 0.08 5.58
N LEU A 486 -5.06 -1.13 4.99
CA LEU A 486 -3.89 -2.00 5.09
C LEU A 486 -2.63 -1.32 4.52
N PHE A 487 -2.74 -0.69 3.34
CA PHE A 487 -1.62 0.06 2.76
C PHE A 487 -1.19 1.25 3.61
N GLN A 488 -2.13 1.93 4.26
CA GLN A 488 -1.82 3.03 5.18
C GLN A 488 -1.05 2.53 6.41
N ILE A 489 -1.47 1.41 7.01
CA ILE A 489 -0.76 0.78 8.13
C ILE A 489 0.69 0.45 7.72
N GLU A 490 0.89 -0.11 6.53
CA GLU A 490 2.23 -0.38 6.00
C GLU A 490 3.05 0.90 5.78
N ARG A 491 2.43 1.99 5.32
CA ARG A 491 3.07 3.29 5.14
C ARG A 491 3.52 3.90 6.47
N GLU A 492 2.65 3.88 7.48
CA GLU A 492 2.99 4.36 8.84
C GLU A 492 4.18 3.58 9.42
N SER A 493 4.19 2.25 9.26
CA SER A 493 5.30 1.41 9.70
C SER A 493 6.63 1.77 9.00
N LYS A 494 6.58 2.19 7.73
CA LYS A 494 7.78 2.64 6.98
C LYS A 494 8.26 4.02 7.42
N ILE A 495 7.34 4.97 7.62
CA ILE A 495 7.67 6.32 8.12
C ILE A 495 8.36 6.25 9.48
N ARG A 496 7.86 5.39 10.37
CA ARG A 496 8.43 5.15 11.71
C ARG A 496 9.67 4.24 11.70
N LYS A 497 10.12 3.75 10.54
CA LYS A 497 11.31 2.88 10.37
C LYS A 497 11.30 1.64 11.28
N HIS A 498 10.14 0.99 11.44
CA HIS A 498 10.05 -0.23 12.24
C HIS A 498 10.99 -1.33 11.74
N THR A 499 11.65 -2.01 12.68
CA THR A 499 12.34 -3.28 12.40
C THR A 499 11.34 -4.36 11.99
N ALA A 500 11.81 -5.47 11.40
CA ALA A 500 10.94 -6.58 11.01
C ALA A 500 10.08 -7.11 12.18
N LYS A 501 10.65 -7.23 13.39
CA LYS A 501 9.91 -7.68 14.59
C LYS A 501 8.82 -6.68 15.01
N GLN A 502 9.12 -5.39 14.97
CA GLN A 502 8.15 -4.33 15.28
C GLN A 502 7.04 -4.27 14.23
N ARG A 503 7.39 -4.33 12.94
CA ARG A 503 6.43 -4.34 11.82
C ARG A 503 5.48 -5.53 11.91
N ARG A 504 5.97 -6.73 12.27
CA ARG A 504 5.12 -7.90 12.54
C ARG A 504 4.14 -7.66 13.70
N ARG A 505 4.61 -7.17 14.85
CA ARG A 505 3.74 -6.85 16.00
C ARG A 505 2.67 -5.82 15.64
N PHE A 506 3.06 -4.79 14.89
CA PHE A 506 2.17 -3.75 14.39
C PHE A 506 1.09 -4.31 13.45
N ARG A 507 1.47 -5.20 12.52
CA ARG A 507 0.52 -5.93 11.66
C ARG A 507 -0.45 -6.80 12.44
N LEU A 508 0.02 -7.51 13.47
CA LEU A 508 -0.85 -8.33 14.30
C LEU A 508 -1.85 -7.50 15.11
N LYS A 509 -1.45 -6.31 15.58
CA LYS A 509 -2.33 -5.39 16.32
C LYS A 509 -3.39 -4.75 15.43
N TYR A 510 -3.02 -4.28 14.22
CA TYR A 510 -3.90 -3.46 13.39
C TYR A 510 -4.38 -4.16 12.10
N SER A 511 -3.48 -4.79 11.35
CA SER A 511 -3.81 -5.40 10.04
C SER A 511 -4.59 -6.71 10.18
N ALA A 512 -4.29 -7.54 11.17
CA ALA A 512 -4.87 -8.89 11.29
C ALA A 512 -6.40 -8.87 11.44
N SER A 513 -6.95 -7.93 12.21
CA SER A 513 -8.39 -7.75 12.38
C SER A 513 -9.07 -7.34 11.07
N ILE A 514 -8.46 -6.40 10.33
CA ILE A 514 -8.96 -5.93 9.03
C ILE A 514 -8.96 -7.07 8.02
N VAL A 515 -7.85 -7.82 7.91
CA VAL A 515 -7.76 -8.98 7.02
C VAL A 515 -8.82 -10.02 7.40
N GLY A 516 -9.01 -10.30 8.69
CA GLY A 516 -10.05 -11.22 9.15
C GLY A 516 -11.47 -10.79 8.76
N LYS A 517 -11.81 -9.51 8.95
CA LYS A 517 -13.09 -8.94 8.52
C LYS A 517 -13.26 -9.02 6.99
N LEU A 518 -12.20 -8.69 6.24
CA LEU A 518 -12.19 -8.71 4.78
C LEU A 518 -12.45 -10.13 4.26
N MET A 519 -11.76 -11.15 4.79
CA MET A 519 -11.98 -12.54 4.38
C MET A 519 -13.40 -13.04 4.67
N LYS A 520 -13.99 -12.65 5.82
CA LYS A 520 -15.39 -12.98 6.13
C LYS A 520 -16.36 -12.32 5.15
N LEU A 521 -16.15 -11.05 4.82
CA LEU A 521 -16.97 -10.31 3.86
C LEU A 521 -16.88 -10.93 2.46
N LEU A 522 -15.68 -11.23 1.98
CA LEU A 522 -15.48 -11.87 0.68
C LEU A 522 -16.20 -13.23 0.59
N LYS A 523 -16.17 -14.04 1.65
CA LYS A 523 -16.88 -15.34 1.69
C LYS A 523 -18.41 -15.16 1.59
N LYS A 524 -18.96 -14.12 2.21
CA LYS A 524 -20.38 -13.79 2.07
C LYS A 524 -20.73 -13.38 0.64
N ILE A 525 -19.91 -12.52 0.03
CA ILE A 525 -20.10 -12.06 -1.36
C ILE A 525 -19.98 -13.22 -2.35
N LYS A 526 -19.07 -14.18 -2.11
CA LYS A 526 -18.93 -15.37 -2.95
C LYS A 526 -20.21 -16.22 -3.01
N LEU A 527 -20.98 -16.26 -1.93
CA LEU A 527 -22.24 -17.02 -1.85
C LEU A 527 -23.45 -16.23 -2.36
N ASP A 528 -23.32 -14.91 -2.50
CA ASP A 528 -24.39 -14.04 -2.93
C ASP A 528 -24.43 -13.93 -4.46
N SER A 529 -25.45 -14.54 -5.06
CA SER A 529 -25.69 -14.56 -6.50
C SER A 529 -26.12 -13.21 -7.08
N SER A 530 -26.41 -12.20 -6.24
CA SER A 530 -26.74 -10.85 -6.69
C SER A 530 -25.53 -10.07 -7.20
N TYR A 531 -24.30 -10.55 -6.96
CA TYR A 531 -23.08 -9.92 -7.45
C TYR A 531 -22.70 -10.43 -8.85
N GLY A 532 -22.41 -9.50 -9.76
CA GLY A 532 -22.01 -9.82 -11.12
C GLY A 532 -20.63 -10.48 -11.24
N ALA A 533 -20.34 -11.01 -12.44
CA ALA A 533 -19.11 -11.77 -12.72
C ALA A 533 -17.80 -11.00 -12.44
N MET A 534 -17.77 -9.68 -12.62
CA MET A 534 -16.60 -8.84 -12.31
C MET A 534 -16.25 -8.90 -10.82
N VAL A 535 -17.24 -8.74 -9.94
CA VAL A 535 -17.07 -8.83 -8.49
C VAL A 535 -16.68 -10.25 -8.09
N GLN A 536 -17.36 -11.27 -8.61
CA GLN A 536 -17.04 -12.66 -8.32
C GLN A 536 -15.61 -13.03 -8.72
N ARG A 537 -15.10 -12.52 -9.86
CA ARG A 537 -13.69 -12.69 -10.25
C ARG A 537 -12.72 -12.04 -9.27
N ALA A 538 -13.01 -10.83 -8.77
CA ALA A 538 -12.16 -10.16 -7.78
C ALA A 538 -12.18 -10.87 -6.42
N VAL A 539 -13.35 -11.36 -6.00
CA VAL A 539 -13.55 -12.14 -4.77
C VAL A 539 -12.78 -13.47 -4.84
N ASN A 540 -12.96 -14.24 -5.93
CA ASN A 540 -12.26 -15.50 -6.12
C ASN A 540 -10.74 -15.30 -6.21
N TYR A 541 -10.28 -14.21 -6.83
CA TYR A 541 -8.85 -13.91 -6.89
C TYR A 541 -8.17 -13.90 -5.51
N VAL A 542 -8.86 -13.39 -4.48
CA VAL A 542 -8.34 -13.37 -3.10
C VAL A 542 -8.64 -14.68 -2.37
N LEU A 543 -9.86 -15.21 -2.49
CA LEU A 543 -10.28 -16.38 -1.70
C LEU A 543 -9.62 -17.69 -2.13
N ASP A 544 -9.35 -17.86 -3.43
CA ASP A 544 -8.67 -19.06 -3.92
C ASP A 544 -7.23 -19.16 -3.41
N ASP A 545 -6.66 -18.05 -2.92
CA ASP A 545 -5.29 -17.94 -2.44
C ASP A 545 -5.21 -17.28 -1.05
N GLU A 546 -6.23 -17.53 -0.22
CA GLU A 546 -6.41 -16.88 1.09
C GLU A 546 -5.20 -17.04 2.01
N LYS A 547 -4.48 -18.17 1.91
CA LYS A 547 -3.26 -18.43 2.69
C LYS A 547 -2.15 -17.45 2.30
N ALA A 548 -1.83 -17.30 1.01
CA ALA A 548 -0.77 -16.41 0.55
C ALA A 548 -1.06 -14.93 0.87
N PHE A 549 -2.34 -14.52 0.85
CA PHE A 549 -2.72 -13.16 1.27
C PHE A 549 -2.51 -12.89 2.77
N LYS A 550 -2.34 -13.92 3.62
CA LYS A 550 -2.09 -13.77 5.06
C LYS A 550 -0.62 -13.87 5.45
N VAL A 551 0.27 -14.35 4.58
CA VAL A 551 1.69 -14.59 4.88
C VAL A 551 2.40 -13.32 5.36
N PHE A 552 2.12 -12.15 4.76
CA PHE A 552 2.72 -10.88 5.19
C PHE A 552 2.44 -10.54 6.67
N LEU A 553 1.36 -11.03 7.28
CA LEU A 553 1.07 -10.80 8.70
C LEU A 553 2.07 -11.54 9.62
N GLN A 554 2.68 -12.62 9.12
CA GLN A 554 3.51 -13.52 9.91
C GLN A 554 4.98 -13.10 9.93
N ASP A 555 5.47 -12.41 8.89
CA ASP A 555 6.87 -11.96 8.78
C ASP A 555 6.94 -10.48 8.38
N GLY A 556 7.56 -9.65 9.23
CA GLY A 556 7.71 -8.22 9.00
C GLY A 556 8.74 -7.83 7.93
N ARG A 557 9.57 -8.76 7.46
CA ARG A 557 10.50 -8.54 6.32
C ARG A 557 9.76 -8.49 4.98
N VAL A 558 8.64 -9.21 4.90
CA VAL A 558 7.88 -9.43 3.68
C VAL A 558 7.03 -8.20 3.35
N GLU A 559 7.09 -7.74 2.11
CA GLU A 559 6.21 -6.68 1.60
C GLU A 559 4.84 -7.23 1.21
N MET A 560 3.81 -6.41 1.42
CA MET A 560 2.41 -6.74 1.08
C MET A 560 2.14 -6.68 -0.45
N HIS A 561 3.10 -6.14 -1.21
CA HIS A 561 2.99 -5.92 -2.65
C HIS A 561 4.36 -6.06 -3.34
N ASN A 562 4.36 -6.42 -4.63
CA ASN A 562 5.58 -6.55 -5.45
C ASN A 562 5.86 -5.31 -6.34
N ASN A 563 5.25 -4.15 -6.06
CA ASN A 563 5.46 -2.93 -6.86
C ASN A 563 6.92 -2.49 -6.99
N ALA A 564 7.83 -2.92 -6.09
CA ALA A 564 9.24 -2.55 -6.24
C ALA A 564 9.86 -3.28 -7.43
N VAL A 565 9.61 -4.58 -7.62
CA VAL A 565 10.10 -5.33 -8.79
C VAL A 565 9.37 -4.89 -10.07
N GLU A 566 8.06 -4.61 -10.03
CA GLU A 566 7.34 -4.06 -11.19
C GLU A 566 7.96 -2.74 -11.67
N ARG A 567 8.40 -1.87 -10.74
CA ARG A 567 9.07 -0.62 -11.08
C ARG A 567 10.41 -0.84 -11.77
N MET A 568 11.11 -1.94 -11.50
CA MET A 568 12.36 -2.29 -12.18
C MET A 568 12.10 -2.51 -13.69
N PHE A 569 10.93 -3.04 -14.06
CA PHE A 569 10.52 -3.21 -15.45
C PHE A 569 10.04 -1.94 -16.15
N ARG A 570 9.95 -0.80 -15.46
CA ARG A 570 9.53 0.48 -16.09
C ARG A 570 10.45 0.85 -17.26
N HIS A 571 11.73 0.52 -17.15
CA HIS A 571 12.73 0.76 -18.18
C HIS A 571 12.52 -0.13 -19.42
N LEU A 572 12.14 -1.40 -19.23
CA LEU A 572 11.65 -2.24 -20.33
C LEU A 572 10.38 -1.67 -20.97
N ALA A 573 9.44 -1.17 -20.17
CA ALA A 573 8.20 -0.59 -20.68
C ALA A 573 8.44 0.69 -21.51
N MET A 574 9.37 1.54 -21.10
CA MET A 574 9.81 2.71 -21.88
C MET A 574 10.57 2.27 -23.13
N GLY A 575 11.47 1.29 -23.00
CA GLY A 575 12.18 0.68 -24.13
C GLY A 575 11.23 0.19 -25.22
N ARG A 576 10.17 -0.57 -24.86
CA ARG A 576 9.14 -1.04 -25.82
C ARG A 576 8.40 0.07 -26.57
N ARG A 577 8.44 1.32 -26.08
CA ARG A 577 7.91 2.49 -26.80
C ARG A 577 8.94 3.14 -27.72
N ASN A 578 10.24 2.96 -27.43
CA ASN A 578 11.35 3.59 -28.13
C ASN A 578 12.04 2.67 -29.17
N TRP A 579 11.96 1.36 -29.00
CA TRP A 579 12.44 0.34 -29.93
C TRP A 579 11.34 -0.68 -30.24
N MET A 580 11.30 -1.20 -31.47
CA MET A 580 10.24 -2.11 -31.92
C MET A 580 10.39 -3.53 -31.37
N HIS A 581 11.61 -4.06 -31.37
CA HIS A 581 11.91 -5.43 -30.96
C HIS A 581 13.39 -5.60 -30.63
N THR A 582 13.73 -6.70 -29.95
CA THR A 582 15.10 -7.18 -29.78
C THR A 582 15.50 -8.04 -30.98
N GLY A 583 16.75 -7.96 -31.41
CA GLY A 583 17.22 -8.58 -32.66
C GLY A 583 17.52 -10.08 -32.59
N SER A 584 17.65 -10.67 -31.40
CA SER A 584 17.97 -12.08 -31.16
C SER A 584 17.76 -12.47 -29.68
N HIS A 585 17.75 -13.77 -29.38
CA HIS A 585 17.75 -14.29 -28.00
C HIS A 585 18.95 -13.79 -27.19
N LEU A 586 20.16 -13.85 -27.74
CA LEU A 586 21.37 -13.29 -27.09
C LEU A 586 21.23 -11.80 -26.77
N GLY A 587 20.64 -11.02 -27.69
CA GLY A 587 20.37 -9.62 -27.45
C GLY A 587 19.38 -9.39 -26.31
N ALA A 588 18.40 -10.28 -26.14
CA ALA A 588 17.42 -10.20 -25.06
C ALA A 588 18.04 -10.57 -23.70
N GLU A 589 18.89 -11.60 -23.66
CA GLU A 589 19.70 -11.95 -22.48
C GLU A 589 20.58 -10.80 -22.02
N ASN A 590 21.31 -10.19 -22.95
CA ASN A 590 22.18 -9.05 -22.66
C ASN A 590 21.36 -7.84 -22.18
N ILE A 591 20.21 -7.56 -22.78
CA ILE A 591 19.33 -6.47 -22.33
C ILE A 591 18.80 -6.72 -20.91
N ALA A 592 18.36 -7.95 -20.61
CA ALA A 592 17.88 -8.32 -19.28
C ALA A 592 18.99 -8.11 -18.22
N PHE A 593 20.20 -8.60 -18.51
CA PHE A 593 21.34 -8.41 -17.63
C PHE A 593 21.73 -6.93 -17.46
N MET A 594 21.77 -6.13 -18.53
CA MET A 594 22.12 -4.72 -18.43
C MET A 594 21.08 -3.91 -17.63
N PHE A 595 19.79 -4.22 -17.74
CA PHE A 595 18.77 -3.63 -16.87
C PHE A 595 18.89 -4.10 -15.42
N SER A 596 19.31 -5.35 -15.19
CA SER A 596 19.64 -5.85 -13.85
C SER A 596 20.74 -5.02 -13.19
N LEU A 597 21.84 -4.78 -13.91
CA LEU A 597 22.93 -3.92 -13.45
C LEU A 597 22.46 -2.49 -13.21
N PHE A 598 21.70 -1.91 -14.15
CA PHE A 598 21.22 -0.54 -14.05
C PHE A 598 20.31 -0.33 -12.83
N GLU A 599 19.34 -1.21 -12.60
CA GLU A 599 18.46 -1.14 -11.43
C GLU A 599 19.22 -1.40 -10.13
N SER A 600 20.18 -2.33 -10.14
CA SER A 600 21.05 -2.58 -8.99
C SER A 600 21.94 -1.38 -8.66
N CYS A 601 22.43 -0.63 -9.65
CA CYS A 601 23.16 0.63 -9.41
C CYS A 601 22.25 1.67 -8.73
N LYS A 602 21.00 1.81 -9.19
CA LYS A 602 20.02 2.72 -8.57
C LYS A 602 19.69 2.34 -7.13
N LEU A 603 19.58 1.05 -6.82
CA LEU A 603 19.34 0.58 -5.44
C LEU A 603 20.49 0.89 -4.48
N ASN A 604 21.70 1.08 -5.01
CA ASN A 604 22.92 1.38 -4.26
C ASN A 604 23.39 2.84 -4.38
N ASP A 605 22.57 3.72 -4.96
CA ASP A 605 22.88 5.14 -5.18
C ASP A 605 24.18 5.36 -6.01
N ILE A 606 24.46 4.45 -6.95
CA ILE A 606 25.64 4.49 -7.83
C ILE A 606 25.24 5.08 -9.20
N ASN A 607 26.05 6.02 -9.71
CA ASN A 607 25.91 6.48 -11.09
C ASN A 607 26.30 5.35 -12.06
N PHE A 608 25.35 4.93 -12.89
CA PHE A 608 25.55 3.80 -13.81
C PHE A 608 26.66 4.04 -14.85
N GLY A 609 26.76 5.24 -15.40
CA GLY A 609 27.81 5.57 -16.38
C GLY A 609 29.21 5.52 -15.77
N ASP A 610 29.40 6.16 -14.61
CA ASP A 610 30.67 6.13 -13.86
C ASP A 610 31.04 4.69 -13.47
N TYR A 611 30.07 3.91 -13.02
CA TYR A 611 30.25 2.50 -12.68
C TYR A 611 30.70 1.66 -13.88
N ILE A 612 30.04 1.79 -15.04
CA ILE A 612 30.40 1.05 -16.25
C ILE A 612 31.82 1.37 -16.71
N GLU A 613 32.21 2.65 -16.70
CA GLU A 613 33.58 3.05 -17.05
C GLU A 613 34.61 2.45 -16.09
N ASP A 614 34.35 2.52 -14.79
CA ASP A 614 35.27 2.04 -13.78
C ASP A 614 35.43 0.50 -13.81
N ILE A 615 34.32 -0.26 -13.84
CA ILE A 615 34.42 -1.73 -13.88
C ILE A 615 35.09 -2.22 -15.16
N LEU A 616 34.82 -1.59 -16.32
CA LEU A 616 35.46 -1.97 -17.57
C LEU A 616 36.95 -1.62 -17.56
N THR A 617 37.34 -0.54 -16.89
CA THR A 617 38.74 -0.18 -16.69
C THR A 617 39.45 -1.22 -15.81
N ARG A 618 38.86 -1.59 -14.67
CA ARG A 618 39.40 -2.62 -13.77
C ARG A 618 39.50 -3.99 -14.45
N LEU A 619 38.47 -4.38 -15.20
CA LEU A 619 38.48 -5.64 -15.97
C LEU A 619 39.54 -5.62 -17.08
N MET A 620 39.70 -4.48 -17.76
CA MET A 620 40.77 -4.29 -18.75
C MET A 620 42.15 -4.43 -18.09
N GLU A 621 42.33 -3.93 -16.87
CA GLU A 621 43.55 -4.03 -16.06
C GLU A 621 43.79 -5.42 -15.42
N GLY A 622 42.83 -6.34 -15.55
CA GLY A 622 42.98 -7.75 -15.16
C GLY A 622 42.30 -8.14 -13.84
N GLU A 623 41.44 -7.29 -13.26
CA GLU A 623 40.66 -7.62 -12.06
C GLU A 623 39.86 -8.92 -12.24
N GLN A 624 39.95 -9.81 -11.25
CA GLN A 624 39.24 -11.11 -11.24
C GLN A 624 38.26 -11.22 -10.06
N ASP A 625 38.29 -10.30 -9.09
CA ASP A 625 37.32 -10.27 -7.99
C ASP A 625 35.98 -9.67 -8.44
N PHE A 626 35.21 -10.47 -9.18
CA PHE A 626 33.88 -10.07 -9.69
C PHE A 626 32.88 -9.79 -8.57
N MET A 627 33.03 -10.41 -7.39
CA MET A 627 32.21 -10.13 -6.21
C MET A 627 32.39 -8.70 -5.68
N SER A 628 33.57 -8.11 -5.86
CA SER A 628 33.79 -6.69 -5.54
C SER A 628 33.23 -5.72 -6.57
N LEU A 629 32.94 -6.21 -7.78
CA LEU A 629 32.46 -5.41 -8.89
C LEU A 629 30.94 -5.31 -8.95
N ILE A 630 30.17 -6.21 -8.31
CA ILE A 630 28.71 -6.10 -8.30
C ILE A 630 28.24 -4.85 -7.52
N PRO A 631 27.11 -4.22 -7.89
CA PRO A 631 26.72 -2.92 -7.34
C PRO A 631 26.61 -2.83 -5.82
N CYS A 632 26.20 -3.91 -5.13
CA CYS A 632 26.04 -3.89 -3.67
C CYS A 632 27.38 -3.92 -2.89
N ASN A 633 28.46 -4.37 -3.54
CA ASN A 633 29.80 -4.47 -2.95
C ASN A 633 30.78 -3.47 -3.59
N TYR A 634 30.31 -2.73 -4.59
CA TYR A 634 31.12 -1.81 -5.36
C TYR A 634 31.60 -0.64 -4.50
N ASN A 635 32.92 -0.41 -4.52
CA ASN A 635 33.55 0.72 -3.86
C ASN A 635 34.23 1.62 -4.91
N SER A 636 33.68 2.82 -5.10
CA SER A 636 34.21 3.83 -6.02
C SER A 636 35.56 4.41 -5.60
N ASN A 637 35.96 4.25 -4.33
CA ASN A 637 37.21 4.79 -3.80
C ASN A 637 38.41 3.85 -4.00
N LYS A 638 38.19 2.60 -4.44
CA LYS A 638 39.25 1.77 -5.03
C LYS A 638 39.59 2.29 -6.44
N LYS A 639 39.95 3.57 -6.55
CA LYS A 639 40.53 4.07 -7.80
C LYS A 639 41.89 3.42 -7.97
N VAL A 640 42.06 2.71 -9.07
CA VAL A 640 43.39 2.30 -9.51
C VAL A 640 44.20 3.57 -9.74
N ASN A 641 45.42 3.62 -9.21
CA ASN A 641 46.37 4.68 -9.46
C ASN A 641 46.59 4.76 -10.98
N VAL A 642 45.86 5.64 -11.65
CA VAL A 642 46.13 6.02 -13.03
C VAL A 642 47.49 6.69 -13.02
N LYS A 643 48.56 5.92 -13.23
CA LYS A 643 49.82 6.48 -13.71
C LYS A 643 49.47 7.08 -15.06
N ALA A 644 49.40 8.41 -15.11
CA ALA A 644 49.35 9.17 -16.35
C ALA A 644 50.43 8.60 -17.28
N ALA A 645 49.99 8.09 -18.43
CA ALA A 645 50.83 7.58 -19.50
C ALA A 645 50.69 8.48 -20.72
#